data_AF-A0A544ZP29-F1
#
_entry.id   AF-A0A544ZP29-F1
#
_cell.length_a   1.000
_cell.length_b   1.000
_cell.length_c   1.000
_cell.angle_alpha   90.00
_cell.angle_beta   90.00
_cell.angle_gamma   90.00
#
_symmetry.space_group_name_H-M   'P 1'
#
loop_
_entity.id
_entity.type
_entity.pdbx_description
1 polymer ?
#
loop_
_entity_poly.entity_id
_entity_poly.type
_entity_poly.pdbx_seq_one_letter_code
_entity_poly.pdbx_strand_id
1 'polypeptide(L)'
;MSLESSTSPAARSEAGSQETLAQLWGERVLEIVYGTAGRLYRPLLAVCAMTIVPALMATAAVVVALGDRIAIVNGTPLLLTSSPGVLWAYAGVLIIMIAAGLACSAAGSRLVVDHIDGRPSSPARAVLAVLRRPHAFLLLAAELTLAAGALFVLLVVVAALVESIVLALILAAVAGLFTLPALLALTALTVSPGRVPPLRTAFRLAARDYTGTAWRVALACLVIPGLAQAALYGLRFLLPVPTGVAIADAARVTAAVLLAPFQAATLGCCYAYLRGWVAPEPTTTGEPARRRTRSWPVVAALLPGLLYGVFAAANPLGRAEAVDNELIAKELYPGQSISAQIVIGSGGRPVVITDQGMPKPAFCGDGACARQAAVPLGAYLDGQSVATSMPDDSVLIPGWVYEPSPSGDVELHLFSCRPGGCARRPGNPLRLARKGWLHVNVAAAATPDGVAIASIAPEPGSDGVFARVALTLCRDAACAAPRTIAVGRLRDRAAVSVDNRTVAVAVSPDGRPVIAYVDRVSRKTTVVSCDTPSCPHPRTHAFTASGSPEPVLWGWLNRSLRIQMAIGPDGRPVIVENDPEREISKILFCPDRECSGPPRSVTVSEIATRSAPGLALDAAGRPILAGYDTEDLRVTVLACEDTGCARRRLTHLIPANAFGPLDLVVGPDRRLRIVWYGTPDRGGTPSYHVLTCADTYCRKS
;
A
#
# COMPACT_ATOMS: atom_id res chain seq x y z
N MET A 1 -16.52 61.31 -68.21
CA MET A 1 -15.18 60.80 -67.85
C MET A 1 -15.40 59.80 -66.73
N SER A 2 -15.57 58.53 -67.08
CA SER A 2 -15.85 57.43 -66.16
C SER A 2 -14.52 56.74 -65.86
N LEU A 3 -14.10 56.71 -64.59
CA LEU A 3 -12.93 55.96 -64.14
C LEU A 3 -13.44 54.70 -63.45
N GLU A 4 -13.43 53.59 -64.18
CA GLU A 4 -13.56 52.24 -63.63
C GLU A 4 -12.33 51.92 -62.75
N SER A 5 -12.57 51.53 -61.50
CA SER A 5 -11.53 50.94 -60.65
C SER A 5 -11.46 49.44 -60.90
N SER A 6 -10.40 49.01 -61.58
CA SER A 6 -10.09 47.60 -61.79
C SER A 6 -9.69 46.95 -60.46
N THR A 7 -10.59 46.19 -59.86
CA THR A 7 -10.19 45.20 -58.84
C THR A 7 -9.57 44.00 -59.56
N SER A 8 -8.30 43.75 -59.29
CA SER A 8 -7.50 42.67 -59.89
C SER A 8 -8.15 41.28 -59.70
N PRO A 9 -8.22 40.43 -60.74
CA PRO A 9 -8.73 39.06 -60.65
C PRO A 9 -7.92 38.14 -59.72
N ALA A 10 -6.67 38.50 -59.39
CA ALA A 10 -5.79 37.69 -58.55
C ALA A 10 -6.31 37.57 -57.10
N ALA A 11 -6.86 38.66 -56.53
CA ALA A 11 -7.36 38.69 -55.15
C ALA A 11 -8.65 37.87 -54.96
N ARG A 12 -9.45 37.70 -56.03
CA ARG A 12 -10.67 36.86 -56.00
C ARG A 12 -10.35 35.37 -56.10
N SER A 13 -9.24 34.99 -56.75
CA SER A 13 -8.81 33.59 -56.83
C SER A 13 -8.17 33.06 -55.54
N GLU A 14 -7.42 33.91 -54.82
CA GLU A 14 -6.84 33.54 -53.52
C GLU A 14 -7.93 33.34 -52.45
N ALA A 15 -8.94 34.22 -52.42
CA ALA A 15 -10.06 34.12 -51.48
C ALA A 15 -10.90 32.84 -51.68
N GLY A 16 -11.22 32.48 -52.93
CA GLY A 16 -11.95 31.24 -53.25
C GLY A 16 -11.15 29.97 -52.95
N SER A 17 -9.82 29.99 -53.13
CA SER A 17 -8.96 28.86 -52.75
C SER A 17 -8.88 28.68 -51.23
N GLN A 18 -8.87 29.78 -50.45
CA GLN A 18 -8.83 29.73 -48.99
C GLN A 18 -10.14 29.23 -48.38
N GLU A 19 -11.29 29.60 -48.95
CA GLU A 19 -12.61 29.09 -48.51
C GLU A 19 -12.75 27.59 -48.74
N THR A 20 -12.30 27.10 -49.91
CA THR A 20 -12.34 25.68 -50.26
C THR A 20 -11.38 24.85 -49.39
N LEU A 21 -10.21 25.40 -49.06
CA LEU A 21 -9.23 24.79 -48.15
C LEU A 21 -9.72 24.75 -46.69
N ALA A 22 -10.41 25.79 -46.22
CA ALA A 22 -10.97 25.83 -44.87
C ALA A 22 -12.09 24.79 -44.68
N GLN A 23 -12.94 24.60 -45.69
CA GLN A 23 -13.96 23.53 -45.70
C GLN A 23 -13.34 22.13 -45.71
N LEU A 24 -12.33 21.89 -46.55
CA LEU A 24 -11.66 20.58 -46.65
C LEU A 24 -10.94 20.18 -45.36
N TRP A 25 -10.28 21.14 -44.68
CA TRP A 25 -9.68 20.87 -43.37
C TRP A 25 -10.75 20.68 -42.31
N GLY A 26 -11.83 21.47 -42.30
CA GLY A 26 -12.90 21.38 -41.30
C GLY A 26 -13.44 19.95 -41.08
N GLU A 27 -13.70 19.21 -42.16
CA GLU A 27 -14.26 17.85 -42.08
C GLU A 27 -13.19 16.74 -41.96
N ARG A 28 -11.99 16.93 -42.51
CA ARG A 28 -10.94 15.89 -42.58
C ARG A 28 -9.71 16.14 -41.71
N VAL A 29 -9.72 17.14 -40.82
CA VAL A 29 -8.57 17.50 -39.96
C VAL A 29 -8.03 16.31 -39.19
N LEU A 30 -8.88 15.46 -38.61
CA LEU A 30 -8.42 14.29 -37.85
C LEU A 30 -7.67 13.32 -38.77
N GLU A 31 -8.19 13.06 -39.97
CA GLU A 31 -7.54 12.21 -40.97
C GLU A 31 -6.19 12.79 -41.42
N ILE A 32 -6.10 14.11 -41.61
CA ILE A 32 -4.86 14.80 -41.98
C ILE A 32 -3.85 14.73 -40.83
N VAL A 33 -4.27 14.98 -39.59
CA VAL A 33 -3.42 14.94 -38.40
C VAL A 33 -2.88 13.54 -38.17
N TYR A 34 -3.75 12.53 -38.13
CA TYR A 34 -3.35 11.14 -37.89
C TYR A 34 -2.60 10.54 -39.07
N GLY A 35 -2.94 10.90 -40.31
CA GLY A 35 -2.20 10.50 -41.51
C GLY A 35 -0.80 11.11 -41.55
N THR A 36 -0.65 12.38 -41.16
CA THR A 36 0.66 13.04 -41.03
C THR A 36 1.47 12.45 -39.89
N ALA A 37 0.84 12.22 -38.73
CA ALA A 37 1.46 11.53 -37.60
C ALA A 37 1.95 10.12 -37.99
N GLY A 38 1.17 9.36 -38.77
CA GLY A 38 1.54 8.03 -39.27
C GLY A 38 2.75 8.08 -40.22
N ARG A 39 2.76 9.02 -41.18
CA ARG A 39 3.88 9.22 -42.12
C ARG A 39 5.17 9.64 -41.41
N LEU A 40 5.05 10.49 -40.39
CA LEU A 40 6.17 11.01 -39.61
C LEU A 40 6.39 10.25 -38.29
N TYR A 41 5.76 9.09 -38.10
CA TYR A 41 5.73 8.44 -36.79
C TYR A 41 7.14 8.11 -36.29
N ARG A 42 7.99 7.54 -37.15
CA ARG A 42 9.37 7.20 -36.80
C ARG A 42 10.22 8.41 -36.41
N PRO A 43 10.30 9.50 -37.22
CA PRO A 43 11.06 10.68 -36.81
C PRO A 43 10.47 11.39 -35.59
N LEU A 44 9.14 11.42 -35.43
CA LEU A 44 8.49 11.97 -34.23
C LEU A 44 8.79 11.14 -32.98
N LEU A 45 8.74 9.81 -33.10
CA LEU A 45 9.11 8.89 -32.02
C LEU A 45 10.57 9.06 -31.63
N ALA A 46 11.47 9.29 -32.59
CA ALA A 46 12.87 9.58 -32.28
C ALA A 46 13.03 10.90 -31.49
N VAL A 47 12.28 11.95 -31.82
CA VAL A 47 12.26 13.20 -31.04
C VAL A 47 11.80 12.94 -29.61
N CYS A 48 10.68 12.24 -29.44
CA CYS A 48 10.12 12.00 -28.12
C CYS A 48 10.94 11.00 -27.31
N ALA A 49 11.60 10.03 -27.95
CA ALA A 49 12.60 9.19 -27.29
C ALA A 49 13.80 10.01 -26.80
N MET A 50 14.30 10.98 -27.57
CA MET A 50 15.41 11.84 -27.16
C MET A 50 15.09 12.76 -25.97
N THR A 51 13.83 13.13 -25.76
CA THR A 51 13.44 14.05 -24.67
C THR A 51 12.80 13.34 -23.48
N ILE A 52 11.87 12.41 -23.69
CA ILE A 52 11.08 11.77 -22.63
C ILE A 52 11.85 10.63 -21.96
N VAL A 53 12.62 9.82 -22.70
CA VAL A 53 13.37 8.70 -22.10
C VAL A 53 14.36 9.18 -21.03
N PRO A 54 15.17 10.23 -21.23
CA PRO A 54 16.06 10.73 -20.17
C PRO A 54 15.31 11.17 -18.91
N ALA A 55 14.13 11.79 -19.06
CA ALA A 55 13.30 12.21 -17.94
C ALA A 55 12.75 11.01 -17.16
N LEU A 56 12.26 9.98 -17.85
CA LEU A 56 11.83 8.73 -17.23
C LEU A 56 12.99 8.00 -16.52
N MET A 57 14.19 8.05 -17.09
CA MET A 57 15.39 7.51 -16.45
C MET A 57 15.78 8.29 -15.19
N ALA A 58 15.63 9.62 -15.19
CA ALA A 58 15.83 10.44 -14.01
C ALA A 58 14.82 10.10 -12.90
N THR A 59 13.56 9.84 -13.25
CA THR A 59 12.54 9.33 -12.32
C THR A 59 12.98 8.01 -11.68
N ALA A 60 13.41 7.04 -12.49
CA ALA A 60 13.91 5.76 -12.00
C ALA A 60 15.14 5.94 -11.10
N ALA A 61 16.07 6.84 -11.46
CA ALA A 61 17.25 7.15 -10.65
C ALA A 61 16.89 7.74 -9.28
N VAL A 62 15.86 8.61 -9.20
CA VAL A 62 15.37 9.13 -7.92
C VAL A 62 14.74 8.03 -7.07
N VAL A 63 13.93 7.15 -7.67
CA VAL A 63 13.37 5.97 -6.99
C VAL A 63 14.49 5.06 -6.44
N VAL A 64 15.55 4.83 -7.22
CA VAL A 64 16.74 4.09 -6.76
C VAL A 64 17.45 4.80 -5.60
N ALA A 65 17.64 6.12 -5.72
CA ALA A 65 18.35 6.95 -4.74
C ALA A 65 17.60 7.07 -3.40
N LEU A 66 16.28 6.89 -3.39
CA LEU A 66 15.46 6.96 -2.17
C LEU A 66 15.75 5.85 -1.17
N GLY A 67 16.51 4.81 -1.54
CA GLY A 67 17.02 3.87 -0.55
C GLY A 67 15.89 3.07 0.11
N ASP A 68 16.05 2.84 1.42
CA ASP A 68 15.10 2.08 2.25
C ASP A 68 13.84 2.88 2.61
N ARG A 69 13.63 4.03 1.96
CA ARG A 69 12.41 4.84 2.08
C ARG A 69 11.29 4.36 1.17
N ILE A 70 11.51 3.27 0.42
CA ILE A 70 10.52 2.67 -0.47
C ILE A 70 10.34 1.20 -0.10
N ALA A 71 9.10 0.78 0.06
CA ALA A 71 8.70 -0.63 0.06
C ALA A 71 7.92 -0.94 -1.22
N ILE A 72 7.98 -2.17 -1.70
CA ILE A 72 7.13 -2.67 -2.79
C ILE A 72 5.94 -3.37 -2.15
N VAL A 73 4.79 -2.70 -2.17
CA VAL A 73 3.53 -3.23 -1.65
C VAL A 73 2.59 -3.47 -2.83
N ASN A 74 2.06 -4.69 -2.96
CA ASN A 74 1.17 -5.07 -4.07
C ASN A 74 1.76 -4.81 -5.47
N GLY A 75 3.09 -4.90 -5.60
CA GLY A 75 3.81 -4.62 -6.85
C GLY A 75 4.02 -3.14 -7.16
N THR A 76 3.57 -2.25 -6.26
CA THR A 76 3.77 -0.80 -6.38
C THR A 76 4.84 -0.29 -5.43
N PRO A 77 5.76 0.57 -5.89
CA PRO A 77 6.69 1.26 -5.00
C PRO A 77 5.90 2.28 -4.16
N LEU A 78 5.81 2.00 -2.85
CA LEU A 78 5.19 2.85 -1.87
C LEU A 78 6.26 3.65 -1.14
N LEU A 79 6.09 4.98 -1.12
CA LEU A 79 6.95 5.87 -0.35
C LEU A 79 6.61 5.79 1.13
N LEU A 80 7.60 5.44 1.94
CA LEU A 80 7.45 5.28 3.38
C LEU A 80 7.62 6.63 4.08
N THR A 81 8.72 7.34 3.84
CA THR A 81 9.02 8.62 4.52
C THR A 81 8.79 9.82 3.60
N SER A 82 8.03 10.80 4.09
CA SER A 82 7.94 12.12 3.47
C SER A 82 8.86 13.10 4.21
N SER A 83 10.11 13.21 3.77
CA SER A 83 10.97 14.32 4.20
C SER A 83 10.87 15.48 3.20
N PRO A 84 11.14 16.73 3.60
CA PRO A 84 11.17 17.85 2.66
C PRO A 84 12.07 17.59 1.45
N GLY A 85 13.24 16.98 1.66
CA GLY A 85 14.16 16.59 0.57
C GLY A 85 13.55 15.57 -0.39
N VAL A 86 12.77 14.61 0.10
CA VAL A 86 12.06 13.64 -0.74
C VAL A 86 10.97 14.34 -1.56
N LEU A 87 10.20 15.22 -0.93
CA LEU A 87 9.17 16.02 -1.62
C LEU A 87 9.80 16.87 -2.73
N TRP A 88 10.93 17.53 -2.46
CA TRP A 88 11.69 18.28 -3.46
C TRP A 88 12.23 17.38 -4.59
N ALA A 89 12.67 16.17 -4.29
CA ALA A 89 13.11 15.22 -5.31
C ALA A 89 11.95 14.82 -6.25
N TYR A 90 10.78 14.48 -5.70
CA TYR A 90 9.58 14.20 -6.50
C TYR A 90 9.10 15.40 -7.28
N ALA A 91 9.10 16.60 -6.68
CA ALA A 91 8.77 17.84 -7.38
C ALA A 91 9.74 18.10 -8.54
N GLY A 92 11.05 17.92 -8.32
CA GLY A 92 12.07 18.02 -9.36
C GLY A 92 11.86 17.04 -10.50
N VAL A 93 11.56 15.79 -10.20
CA VAL A 93 11.21 14.76 -11.20
C VAL A 93 9.97 15.16 -12.00
N LEU A 94 8.91 15.62 -11.33
CA LEU A 94 7.70 16.07 -11.99
C LEU A 94 7.99 17.24 -12.96
N ILE A 95 8.78 18.21 -12.53
CA ILE A 95 9.22 19.35 -13.37
C ILE A 95 10.01 18.84 -14.58
N ILE A 96 10.97 17.92 -14.38
CA ILE A 96 11.76 17.32 -15.48
C ILE A 96 10.85 16.60 -16.48
N MET A 97 9.86 15.83 -16.00
CA MET A 97 8.90 15.12 -16.83
C MET A 97 8.02 16.06 -17.65
N ILE A 98 7.49 17.12 -17.02
CA ILE A 98 6.69 18.15 -17.70
C ILE A 98 7.55 18.85 -18.77
N ALA A 99 8.76 19.29 -18.41
CA ALA A 99 9.67 19.93 -19.35
C ALA A 99 10.02 19.02 -20.54
N ALA A 100 10.27 17.73 -20.30
CA ALA A 100 10.56 16.76 -21.36
C ALA A 100 9.36 16.52 -22.31
N GLY A 101 8.14 16.46 -21.77
CA GLY A 101 6.91 16.36 -22.56
C GLY A 101 6.65 17.61 -23.42
N LEU A 102 6.85 18.81 -22.84
CA LEU A 102 6.77 20.07 -23.57
C LEU A 102 7.86 20.19 -24.64
N ALA A 103 9.07 19.70 -24.37
CA ALA A 103 10.16 19.67 -25.35
C ALA A 103 9.88 18.70 -26.51
N CYS A 104 9.35 17.49 -26.25
CA CYS A 104 8.89 16.56 -27.30
C CYS A 104 7.80 17.22 -28.15
N SER A 105 6.82 17.85 -27.52
CA SER A 105 5.74 18.56 -28.22
C SER A 105 6.27 19.69 -29.11
N ALA A 106 7.16 20.54 -28.60
CA ALA A 106 7.72 21.67 -29.34
C ALA A 106 8.64 21.26 -30.49
N ALA A 107 9.51 20.27 -30.26
CA ALA A 107 10.42 19.75 -31.29
C ALA A 107 9.67 18.92 -32.34
N GLY A 108 8.71 18.10 -31.93
CA GLY A 108 7.91 17.29 -32.84
C GLY A 108 6.97 18.13 -33.70
N SER A 109 6.34 19.17 -33.13
CA SER A 109 5.49 20.07 -33.90
C SER A 109 6.30 20.87 -34.93
N ARG A 110 7.55 21.24 -34.60
CA ARG A 110 8.49 21.82 -35.57
C ARG A 110 8.76 20.87 -36.73
N LEU A 111 9.01 19.58 -36.44
CA LEU A 111 9.29 18.59 -37.48
C LEU A 111 8.11 18.42 -38.44
N VAL A 112 6.88 18.45 -37.92
CA VAL A 112 5.65 18.42 -38.72
C VAL A 112 5.50 19.67 -39.57
N VAL A 113 5.73 20.85 -38.99
CA VAL A 113 5.73 22.13 -39.71
C VAL A 113 6.77 22.14 -40.83
N ASP A 114 8.02 21.79 -40.52
CA ASP A 114 9.13 21.73 -41.47
C ASP A 114 8.80 20.78 -42.64
N HIS A 115 8.09 19.68 -42.37
CA HIS A 115 7.61 18.76 -43.41
C HIS A 115 6.51 19.37 -44.30
N ILE A 116 5.52 20.05 -43.69
CA ILE A 116 4.43 20.73 -44.42
C ILE A 116 4.98 21.87 -45.27
N ASP A 117 5.98 22.62 -44.78
CA ASP A 117 6.67 23.69 -45.48
C ASP A 117 7.66 23.19 -46.57
N GLY A 118 7.74 21.87 -46.78
CA GLY A 118 8.63 21.26 -47.79
C GLY A 118 10.12 21.30 -47.44
N ARG A 119 10.48 21.60 -46.19
CA ARG A 119 11.87 21.72 -45.69
C ARG A 119 12.15 20.70 -44.57
N PRO A 120 12.12 19.39 -44.86
CA PRO A 120 12.19 18.36 -43.82
C PRO A 120 13.46 18.48 -42.98
N SER A 121 13.28 18.53 -41.66
CA SER A 121 14.37 18.59 -40.69
C SER A 121 14.62 17.23 -40.03
N SER A 122 15.87 16.99 -39.63
CA SER A 122 16.22 15.81 -38.85
C SER A 122 15.75 15.95 -37.39
N PRO A 123 15.37 14.85 -36.70
CA PRO A 123 14.98 14.87 -35.28
C PRO A 123 15.95 15.63 -34.36
N ALA A 124 17.26 15.42 -34.54
CA ALA A 124 18.29 16.09 -33.74
C ALA A 124 18.28 17.62 -33.91
N ARG A 125 18.07 18.11 -35.14
CA ARG A 125 17.94 19.56 -35.41
C ARG A 125 16.68 20.14 -34.78
N ALA A 126 15.59 19.39 -34.78
CA ALA A 126 14.34 19.81 -34.16
C ALA A 126 14.49 19.95 -32.63
N VAL A 127 15.16 18.99 -31.97
CA VAL A 127 15.48 19.07 -30.54
C VAL A 127 16.46 20.22 -30.25
N LEU A 128 17.52 20.35 -31.03
CA LEU A 128 18.50 21.45 -30.89
C LEU A 128 17.84 22.83 -31.04
N ALA A 129 16.79 22.97 -31.83
CA ALA A 129 16.07 24.23 -31.96
C ALA A 129 15.41 24.67 -30.65
N VAL A 130 14.90 23.72 -29.85
CA VAL A 130 14.38 24.00 -28.51
C VAL A 130 15.53 24.39 -27.57
N LEU A 131 16.61 23.60 -27.59
CA LEU A 131 17.78 23.81 -26.71
C LEU A 131 18.54 25.11 -26.98
N ARG A 132 18.46 25.67 -28.20
CA ARG A 132 19.05 26.97 -28.54
C ARG A 132 18.33 28.18 -27.92
N ARG A 133 17.14 27.98 -27.35
CA ARG A 133 16.33 29.04 -26.72
C ARG A 133 15.91 28.65 -25.31
N PRO A 134 16.85 28.31 -24.40
CA PRO A 134 16.52 27.71 -23.11
C PRO A 134 15.69 28.65 -22.24
N HIS A 135 16.01 29.95 -22.20
CA HIS A 135 15.25 30.93 -21.41
C HIS A 135 13.80 31.08 -21.88
N ALA A 136 13.57 31.21 -23.20
CA ALA A 136 12.22 31.35 -23.74
C ALA A 136 11.40 30.07 -23.57
N PHE A 137 12.04 28.90 -23.70
CA PHE A 137 11.42 27.61 -23.42
C PHE A 137 11.04 27.46 -21.94
N LEU A 138 11.97 27.75 -21.02
CA LEU A 138 11.73 27.62 -19.58
C LEU A 138 10.65 28.58 -19.08
N LEU A 139 10.62 29.82 -19.56
CA LEU A 139 9.56 30.78 -19.23
C LEU A 139 8.20 30.26 -19.72
N LEU A 140 8.11 29.82 -20.98
CA LEU A 140 6.88 29.27 -21.52
C LEU A 140 6.43 28.00 -20.77
N ALA A 141 7.38 27.12 -20.42
CA ALA A 141 7.10 25.92 -19.65
C ALA A 141 6.59 26.26 -18.24
N ALA A 142 7.20 27.25 -17.57
CA ALA A 142 6.75 27.73 -16.27
C ALA A 142 5.34 28.32 -16.35
N GLU A 143 5.04 29.16 -17.34
CA GLU A 143 3.71 29.74 -17.54
C GLU A 143 2.64 28.67 -17.80
N LEU A 144 2.92 27.70 -18.68
CA LEU A 144 2.00 26.58 -18.94
C LEU A 144 1.79 25.70 -17.71
N THR A 145 2.85 25.45 -16.93
CA THR A 145 2.77 24.64 -15.70
C THR A 145 1.98 25.35 -14.62
N LEU A 146 2.18 26.66 -14.44
CA LEU A 146 1.41 27.48 -13.50
C LEU A 146 -0.07 27.54 -13.88
N ALA A 147 -0.38 27.69 -15.17
CA ALA A 147 -1.76 27.67 -15.65
C ALA A 147 -2.44 26.32 -15.38
N ALA A 148 -1.76 25.21 -15.65
CA ALA A 148 -2.28 23.87 -15.35
C ALA A 148 -2.45 23.64 -13.84
N GLY A 149 -1.50 24.10 -13.01
CA GLY A 149 -1.57 24.02 -11.57
C GLY A 149 -2.74 24.84 -10.99
N ALA A 150 -2.94 26.06 -11.47
CA ALA A 150 -4.06 26.90 -11.08
C ALA A 150 -5.42 26.26 -11.45
N LEU A 151 -5.50 25.63 -12.63
CA LEU A 151 -6.69 24.89 -13.05
C LEU A 151 -6.97 23.68 -12.14
N PHE A 152 -5.93 22.95 -11.73
CA PHE A 152 -6.06 21.83 -10.80
C PHE A 152 -6.49 22.29 -9.40
N VAL A 153 -5.91 23.36 -8.88
CA VAL A 153 -6.33 23.94 -7.58
C VAL A 153 -7.79 24.40 -7.66
N LEU A 154 -8.18 25.07 -8.76
CA LEU A 154 -9.57 25.47 -8.98
C LEU A 154 -10.49 24.24 -8.98
N LEU A 155 -10.11 23.14 -9.65
CA LEU A 155 -10.87 21.89 -9.66
C LEU A 155 -11.06 21.34 -8.24
N VAL A 156 -10.00 21.28 -7.43
CA VAL A 156 -10.05 20.77 -6.04
C VAL A 156 -10.94 21.67 -5.17
N VAL A 157 -10.77 22.99 -5.26
CA VAL A 157 -11.56 23.95 -4.48
C VAL A 157 -13.04 23.88 -4.87
N VAL A 158 -13.35 23.83 -6.16
CA VAL A 158 -14.74 23.70 -6.65
C VAL A 158 -15.34 22.35 -6.25
N ALA A 159 -14.58 21.26 -6.34
CA ALA A 159 -15.06 19.95 -5.89
C ALA A 159 -15.38 19.95 -4.39
N ALA A 160 -14.56 20.63 -3.58
CA ALA A 160 -14.81 20.79 -2.15
C ALA A 160 -16.03 21.69 -1.85
N LEU A 161 -16.27 22.72 -2.66
CA LEU A 161 -17.36 23.68 -2.44
C LEU A 161 -18.73 23.19 -2.94
N VAL A 162 -18.78 22.44 -4.04
CA VAL A 162 -20.04 22.08 -4.71
C VAL A 162 -20.51 20.68 -4.32
N GLU A 163 -19.73 19.91 -3.54
CA GLU A 163 -19.97 18.50 -3.21
C GLU A 163 -20.28 17.60 -4.44
N SER A 164 -20.03 18.10 -5.65
CA SER A 164 -20.35 17.46 -6.92
C SER A 164 -19.12 17.43 -7.80
N ILE A 165 -18.52 16.25 -7.87
CA ILE A 165 -17.34 16.00 -8.69
C ILE A 165 -17.63 16.22 -10.18
N VAL A 166 -18.87 15.96 -10.61
CA VAL A 166 -19.29 16.14 -12.02
C VAL A 166 -19.25 17.61 -12.41
N LEU A 167 -19.81 18.50 -11.57
CA LEU A 167 -19.79 19.93 -11.87
C LEU A 167 -18.37 20.49 -11.84
N ALA A 168 -17.55 20.04 -10.88
CA ALA A 168 -16.14 20.43 -10.80
C ALA A 168 -15.37 20.04 -12.07
N LEU A 169 -15.57 18.82 -12.58
CA LEU A 169 -14.98 18.36 -13.83
C LEU A 169 -15.45 19.17 -15.04
N ILE A 170 -16.73 19.54 -15.11
CA ILE A 170 -17.25 20.40 -16.19
C ILE A 170 -16.58 21.77 -16.15
N LEU A 171 -16.50 22.41 -14.98
CA LEU A 171 -15.89 23.74 -14.82
C LEU A 171 -14.39 23.71 -15.15
N ALA A 172 -13.67 22.68 -14.72
CA ALA A 172 -12.27 22.50 -15.08
C ALA A 172 -12.08 22.21 -16.58
N ALA A 173 -12.99 21.47 -17.22
CA ALA A 173 -12.96 21.25 -18.66
C ALA A 173 -13.17 22.56 -19.43
N VAL A 174 -14.11 23.41 -18.99
CA VAL A 174 -14.37 24.72 -19.59
C VAL A 174 -13.15 25.63 -19.45
N ALA A 175 -12.59 25.77 -18.23
CA ALA A 175 -11.40 26.58 -18.00
C ALA A 175 -10.14 26.03 -18.70
N GLY A 176 -10.02 24.71 -18.82
CA GLY A 176 -9.02 24.04 -19.66
C GLY A 176 -9.16 24.44 -21.12
N LEU A 177 -10.37 24.44 -21.67
CA LEU A 177 -10.62 24.85 -23.06
C LEU A 177 -10.09 26.25 -23.37
N PHE A 178 -10.15 27.17 -22.40
CA PHE A 178 -9.64 28.53 -22.55
C PHE A 178 -8.11 28.64 -22.60
N THR A 179 -7.40 27.66 -22.02
CA THR A 179 -5.93 27.67 -21.92
C THR A 179 -5.26 26.81 -22.99
N LEU A 180 -5.98 25.87 -23.61
CA LEU A 180 -5.45 24.94 -24.61
C LEU A 180 -4.75 25.60 -25.82
N PRO A 181 -5.24 26.73 -26.37
CA PRO A 181 -4.54 27.40 -27.47
C PRO A 181 -3.13 27.90 -27.10
N ALA A 182 -2.81 28.05 -25.81
CA ALA A 182 -1.47 28.37 -25.36
C ALA A 182 -0.46 27.26 -25.72
N LEU A 183 -0.89 26.01 -25.92
CA LEU A 183 -0.01 24.92 -26.37
C LEU A 183 0.56 25.16 -27.79
N LEU A 184 -0.12 25.96 -28.63
CA LEU A 184 0.43 26.37 -29.94
C LEU A 184 1.65 27.28 -29.80
N ALA A 185 1.87 27.88 -28.62
CA ALA A 185 3.06 28.67 -28.33
C ALA A 185 4.34 27.82 -28.40
N LEU A 186 4.24 26.51 -28.12
CA LEU A 186 5.35 25.56 -28.26
C LEU A 186 5.83 25.48 -29.72
N THR A 187 4.89 25.42 -30.66
CA THR A 187 5.19 25.44 -32.10
C THR A 187 5.66 26.83 -32.55
N ALA A 188 5.05 27.90 -32.04
CA ALA A 188 5.47 29.27 -32.35
C ALA A 188 6.92 29.56 -31.91
N LEU A 189 7.33 29.06 -30.75
CA LEU A 189 8.67 29.22 -30.19
C LEU A 189 9.77 28.70 -31.13
N THR A 190 9.52 27.55 -31.77
CA THR A 190 10.49 26.88 -32.62
C THR A 190 10.45 27.36 -34.07
N VAL A 191 9.27 27.68 -34.59
CA VAL A 191 9.06 28.03 -36.00
C VAL A 191 9.26 29.51 -36.29
N SER A 192 8.92 30.41 -35.36
CA SER A 192 9.00 31.86 -35.60
C SER A 192 10.30 32.47 -35.05
N PRO A 193 11.22 32.95 -35.91
CA PRO A 193 12.47 33.56 -35.47
C PRO A 193 12.32 34.98 -34.88
N GLY A 194 11.14 35.61 -34.98
CA GLY A 194 10.92 37.02 -34.61
C GLY A 194 10.93 37.34 -33.11
N ARG A 195 11.04 38.64 -32.77
CA ARG A 195 11.01 39.20 -31.38
C ARG A 195 9.64 39.09 -30.68
N VAL A 196 8.64 38.53 -31.35
CA VAL A 196 7.27 38.48 -30.84
C VAL A 196 7.13 37.33 -29.84
N PRO A 197 6.54 37.57 -28.64
CA PRO A 197 6.32 36.51 -27.67
C PRO A 197 5.51 35.33 -28.24
N PRO A 198 5.92 34.06 -27.97
CA PRO A 198 5.25 32.87 -28.51
C PRO A 198 3.76 32.79 -28.15
N LEU A 199 3.40 33.11 -26.91
CA LEU A 199 2.01 33.13 -26.42
C LEU A 199 1.13 34.13 -27.18
N ARG A 200 1.63 35.36 -27.40
CA ARG A 200 0.90 36.37 -28.19
C ARG A 200 0.69 35.92 -29.63
N THR A 201 1.60 35.11 -30.17
CA THR A 201 1.46 34.55 -31.51
C THR A 201 0.42 33.43 -31.53
N ALA A 202 0.45 32.54 -30.53
CA ALA A 202 -0.49 31.45 -30.36
C ALA A 202 -1.94 31.95 -30.23
N PHE A 203 -2.21 32.89 -29.32
CA PHE A 203 -3.56 33.44 -29.13
C PHE A 203 -4.05 34.23 -30.35
N ARG A 204 -3.18 34.97 -31.05
CA ARG A 204 -3.56 35.66 -32.29
C ARG A 204 -3.93 34.70 -33.42
N LEU A 205 -3.20 33.59 -33.54
CA LEU A 205 -3.53 32.56 -34.53
C LEU A 205 -4.82 31.83 -34.14
N ALA A 206 -4.95 31.45 -32.87
CA ALA A 206 -6.13 30.74 -32.37
C ALA A 206 -7.42 31.59 -32.44
N ALA A 207 -7.33 32.91 -32.31
CA ALA A 207 -8.50 33.80 -32.43
C ALA A 207 -9.22 33.69 -33.79
N ARG A 208 -8.58 33.14 -34.83
CA ARG A 208 -9.19 32.92 -36.15
C ARG A 208 -10.19 31.75 -36.17
N ASP A 209 -9.94 30.71 -35.38
CA ASP A 209 -10.76 29.51 -35.28
C ASP A 209 -10.60 28.93 -33.87
N TYR A 210 -11.08 29.66 -32.86
CA TYR A 210 -10.75 29.38 -31.47
C TYR A 210 -11.40 28.08 -31.00
N THR A 211 -12.71 27.92 -31.24
CA THR A 211 -13.48 26.76 -30.85
C THR A 211 -13.00 25.50 -31.56
N GLY A 212 -12.75 25.57 -32.87
CA GLY A 212 -12.20 24.46 -33.64
C GLY A 212 -10.80 24.06 -33.17
N THR A 213 -9.92 25.04 -32.93
CA THR A 213 -8.56 24.80 -32.42
C THR A 213 -8.59 24.19 -31.03
N ALA A 214 -9.38 24.76 -30.10
CA ALA A 214 -9.47 24.29 -28.73
C ALA A 214 -9.99 22.85 -28.68
N TRP A 215 -11.03 22.52 -29.45
CA TRP A 215 -11.58 21.17 -29.51
C TRP A 215 -10.59 20.14 -30.09
N ARG A 216 -9.91 20.47 -31.19
CA ARG A 216 -8.91 19.59 -31.82
C ARG A 216 -7.74 19.29 -30.87
N VAL A 217 -7.24 20.34 -30.21
CA VAL A 217 -6.15 20.19 -29.22
C VAL A 217 -6.65 19.44 -27.99
N ALA A 218 -7.86 19.71 -27.49
CA ALA A 218 -8.44 18.96 -26.37
C ALA A 218 -8.54 17.47 -26.67
N LEU A 219 -9.13 17.12 -27.81
CA LEU A 219 -9.38 15.74 -28.19
C LEU A 219 -8.07 14.94 -28.32
N ALA A 220 -7.10 15.47 -29.06
CA ALA A 220 -5.88 14.74 -29.38
C ALA A 220 -4.80 14.83 -28.30
N CYS A 221 -4.69 15.95 -27.57
CA CYS A 221 -3.65 16.12 -26.55
C CYS A 221 -4.10 15.67 -25.16
N LEU A 222 -5.40 15.70 -24.84
CA LEU A 222 -5.91 15.38 -23.51
C LEU A 222 -6.84 14.16 -23.50
N VAL A 223 -7.93 14.19 -24.27
CA VAL A 223 -9.01 13.18 -24.17
C VAL A 223 -8.53 11.79 -24.59
N ILE A 224 -7.97 11.66 -25.81
CA ILE A 224 -7.52 10.36 -26.32
C ILE A 224 -6.38 9.79 -25.47
N PRO A 225 -5.30 10.55 -25.17
CA PRO A 225 -4.25 10.05 -24.28
C PRO A 225 -4.76 9.74 -22.87
N GLY A 226 -5.66 10.57 -22.34
CA GLY A 226 -6.28 10.37 -21.02
C GLY A 226 -7.10 9.08 -20.96
N LEU A 227 -7.95 8.83 -21.96
CA LEU A 227 -8.73 7.59 -22.07
C LEU A 227 -7.83 6.36 -22.23
N ALA A 228 -6.78 6.44 -23.05
CA ALA A 228 -5.82 5.36 -23.19
C ALA A 228 -5.09 5.05 -21.86
N GLN A 229 -4.66 6.09 -21.15
CA GLN A 229 -4.03 5.94 -19.83
C GLN A 229 -5.01 5.41 -18.76
N ALA A 230 -6.27 5.84 -18.80
CA ALA A 230 -7.31 5.34 -17.91
C ALA A 230 -7.65 3.87 -18.19
N ALA A 231 -7.73 3.47 -19.45
CA ALA A 231 -7.94 2.08 -19.84
C ALA A 231 -6.77 1.17 -19.39
N LEU A 232 -5.53 1.62 -19.60
CA LEU A 232 -4.33 0.91 -19.12
C LEU A 232 -4.24 0.87 -17.59
N TYR A 233 -4.69 1.91 -16.90
CA TYR A 233 -4.82 1.89 -15.44
C TYR A 233 -5.89 0.89 -14.98
N GLY A 234 -7.03 0.84 -15.67
CA GLY A 234 -8.09 -0.13 -15.40
C GLY A 234 -7.63 -1.59 -15.50
N LEU A 235 -6.64 -1.87 -16.36
CA LEU A 235 -6.03 -3.19 -16.51
C LEU A 235 -5.46 -3.73 -15.19
N ARG A 236 -5.06 -2.86 -14.25
CA ARG A 236 -4.55 -3.26 -12.93
C ARG A 236 -5.55 -4.08 -12.12
N PHE A 237 -6.85 -3.88 -12.36
CA PHE A 237 -7.92 -4.58 -11.65
C PHE A 237 -8.24 -5.95 -12.28
N LEU A 238 -7.78 -6.18 -13.51
CA LEU A 238 -7.99 -7.43 -14.24
C LEU A 238 -6.80 -8.39 -14.11
N LEU A 239 -5.61 -7.87 -13.82
CA LEU A 239 -4.39 -8.66 -13.72
C LEU A 239 -4.09 -9.07 -12.27
N PRO A 240 -3.50 -10.27 -12.05
CA PRO A 240 -3.15 -10.74 -10.72
C PRO A 240 -2.04 -9.90 -10.07
N VAL A 241 -2.24 -9.51 -8.81
CA VAL A 241 -1.24 -8.85 -7.95
C VAL A 241 -0.16 -9.86 -7.55
N PRO A 242 1.13 -9.50 -7.47
CA PRO A 242 1.72 -8.16 -7.70
C PRO A 242 2.16 -7.88 -9.14
N THR A 243 2.36 -8.91 -9.97
CA THR A 243 2.93 -8.78 -11.33
C THR A 243 2.08 -7.95 -12.28
N GLY A 244 0.75 -8.01 -12.12
CA GLY A 244 -0.20 -7.29 -12.96
C GLY A 244 -0.06 -5.78 -12.88
N VAL A 245 0.29 -5.26 -11.70
CA VAL A 245 0.43 -3.82 -11.50
C VAL A 245 1.70 -3.30 -12.17
N ALA A 246 2.82 -4.01 -12.03
CA ALA A 246 4.06 -3.66 -12.72
C ALA A 246 3.90 -3.68 -14.26
N ILE A 247 3.13 -4.64 -14.79
CA ILE A 247 2.82 -4.71 -16.23
C ILE A 247 1.94 -3.53 -16.66
N ALA A 248 0.89 -3.22 -15.91
CA ALA A 248 0.00 -2.09 -16.21
C ALA A 248 0.76 -0.76 -16.20
N ASP A 249 1.60 -0.53 -15.18
CA ASP A 249 2.43 0.68 -15.09
C ASP A 249 3.48 0.75 -16.22
N ALA A 250 4.15 -0.36 -16.53
CA ALA A 250 5.07 -0.44 -17.66
C ALA A 250 4.37 -0.11 -18.99
N ALA A 251 3.15 -0.63 -19.19
CA ALA A 251 2.33 -0.34 -20.35
C ALA A 251 1.92 1.14 -20.40
N ARG A 252 1.57 1.75 -19.27
CA ARG A 252 1.24 3.18 -19.17
C ARG A 252 2.43 4.08 -19.52
N VAL A 253 3.61 3.79 -18.97
CA VAL A 253 4.85 4.53 -19.28
C VAL A 253 5.18 4.40 -20.77
N THR A 254 5.05 3.19 -21.32
CA THR A 254 5.27 2.94 -22.76
C THR A 254 4.26 3.71 -23.62
N ALA A 255 2.98 3.64 -23.28
CA ALA A 255 1.92 4.34 -24.00
C ALA A 255 2.11 5.87 -23.97
N ALA A 256 2.62 6.44 -22.88
CA ALA A 256 2.93 7.86 -22.81
C ALA A 256 3.95 8.28 -23.88
N VAL A 257 4.98 7.45 -24.11
CA VAL A 257 5.99 7.71 -25.18
C VAL A 257 5.39 7.48 -26.57
N LEU A 258 4.58 6.44 -26.75
CA LEU A 258 4.01 6.08 -28.05
C LEU A 258 2.89 7.02 -28.53
N LEU A 259 2.19 7.68 -27.60
CA LEU A 259 1.11 8.64 -27.89
C LEU A 259 1.63 10.05 -28.13
N ALA A 260 2.81 10.41 -27.58
CA ALA A 260 3.39 11.74 -27.72
C ALA A 260 3.61 12.21 -29.18
N PRO A 261 3.99 11.35 -30.15
CA PRO A 261 4.02 11.71 -31.58
C PRO A 261 2.71 12.28 -32.11
N PHE A 262 1.56 11.74 -31.69
CA PHE A 262 0.26 12.21 -32.14
C PHE A 262 -0.04 13.60 -31.58
N GLN A 263 0.27 13.84 -30.30
CA GLN A 263 0.12 15.15 -29.67
C GLN A 263 0.98 16.21 -30.39
N ALA A 264 2.23 15.88 -30.69
CA ALA A 264 3.14 16.78 -31.43
C ALA A 264 2.66 17.06 -32.86
N ALA A 265 2.16 16.03 -33.56
CA ALA A 265 1.59 16.17 -34.89
C ALA A 265 0.34 17.06 -34.91
N THR A 266 -0.56 16.90 -33.94
CA THR A 266 -1.73 17.78 -33.78
C THR A 266 -1.30 19.23 -33.64
N LEU A 267 -0.35 19.53 -32.76
CA LEU A 267 0.13 20.90 -32.54
C LEU A 267 0.79 21.49 -33.80
N GLY A 268 1.53 20.68 -34.56
CA GLY A 268 2.16 21.10 -35.83
C GLY A 268 1.13 21.38 -36.92
N CYS A 269 0.19 20.45 -37.14
CA CYS A 269 -0.87 20.58 -38.15
C CYS A 269 -1.83 21.72 -37.82
N CYS A 270 -2.26 21.88 -36.56
CA CYS A 270 -3.10 23.01 -36.16
C CYS A 270 -2.38 24.34 -36.36
N TYR A 271 -1.08 24.42 -36.04
CA TYR A 271 -0.30 25.65 -36.28
C TYR A 271 -0.18 25.97 -37.78
N ALA A 272 0.11 24.96 -38.61
CA ALA A 272 0.20 25.11 -40.06
C ALA A 272 -1.13 25.55 -40.69
N TYR A 273 -2.23 24.93 -40.25
CA TYR A 273 -3.60 25.29 -40.66
C TYR A 273 -3.90 26.77 -40.37
N LEU A 274 -3.67 27.23 -39.14
CA LEU A 274 -3.94 28.62 -38.76
C LEU A 274 -3.05 29.63 -39.48
N ARG A 275 -1.89 29.18 -39.98
CA ARG A 275 -0.97 29.96 -40.83
C ARG A 275 -1.38 29.97 -42.31
N GLY A 276 -2.35 29.14 -42.72
CA GLY A 276 -2.78 29.00 -44.11
C GLY A 276 -1.82 28.18 -44.97
N TRP A 277 -1.00 27.32 -44.35
CA TRP A 277 -0.11 26.43 -45.11
C TRP A 277 -0.88 25.21 -45.62
N VAL A 278 -0.69 24.91 -46.90
CA VAL A 278 -1.34 23.78 -47.56
C VAL A 278 -0.50 22.53 -47.31
N ALA A 279 -1.10 21.49 -46.73
CA ALA A 279 -0.45 20.19 -46.64
C ALA A 279 -0.21 19.67 -48.07
N PRO A 280 0.98 19.15 -48.40
CA PRO A 280 1.22 18.58 -49.72
C PRO A 280 0.18 17.50 -50.00
N GLU A 281 -0.45 17.55 -51.19
CA GLU A 281 -1.36 16.50 -51.64
C GLU A 281 -0.65 15.14 -51.53
N PRO A 282 -1.38 14.08 -51.11
CA PRO A 282 -0.81 12.74 -51.11
C PRO A 282 -0.46 12.36 -52.55
N THR A 283 0.80 12.55 -52.91
CA THR A 283 1.34 12.10 -54.20
C THR A 283 1.18 10.59 -54.24
N THR A 284 0.28 10.12 -55.10
CA THR A 284 -0.07 8.70 -55.27
C THR A 284 1.00 7.89 -56.00
N THR A 285 2.15 8.47 -56.35
CA THR A 285 3.15 7.81 -57.19
C THR A 285 4.57 8.14 -56.73
N GLY A 286 5.15 7.23 -55.96
CA GLY A 286 6.54 7.31 -55.54
C GLY A 286 6.78 6.34 -54.41
N GLU A 287 7.13 5.11 -54.76
CA GLU A 287 7.57 4.09 -53.81
C GLU A 287 8.63 4.72 -52.87
N PRO A 288 8.39 4.81 -51.56
CA PRO A 288 9.32 5.45 -50.66
C PRO A 288 10.62 4.67 -50.71
N ALA A 289 11.69 5.32 -51.18
CA ALA A 289 13.03 4.75 -51.18
C ALA A 289 13.27 4.09 -49.81
N ARG A 290 13.34 2.76 -49.80
CA ARG A 290 13.60 1.92 -48.61
C ARG A 290 15.00 2.24 -48.08
N ARG A 291 15.18 3.41 -47.48
CA ARG A 291 16.34 3.66 -46.62
C ARG A 291 16.21 2.67 -45.47
N ARG A 292 17.18 1.76 -45.39
CA ARG A 292 17.42 0.85 -44.26
C ARG A 292 17.44 1.68 -42.99
N THR A 293 16.28 1.80 -42.36
CA THR A 293 16.06 2.65 -41.20
C THR A 293 16.27 1.78 -39.98
N ARG A 294 17.29 2.11 -39.18
CA ARG A 294 17.64 1.38 -37.94
C ARG A 294 16.43 1.36 -37.00
N SER A 295 16.10 0.19 -36.47
CA SER A 295 14.98 -0.09 -35.54
C SER A 295 15.13 0.53 -34.13
N TRP A 296 16.22 1.29 -33.89
CA TRP A 296 16.55 1.85 -32.59
C TRP A 296 15.46 2.74 -31.93
N PRO A 297 14.61 3.52 -32.63
CA PRO A 297 13.64 4.41 -31.96
C PRO A 297 12.52 3.63 -31.28
N VAL A 298 12.12 2.50 -31.86
CA VAL A 298 11.07 1.64 -31.30
C VAL A 298 11.60 0.96 -30.04
N VAL A 299 12.82 0.42 -30.09
CA VAL A 299 13.48 -0.19 -28.92
C VAL A 299 13.66 0.85 -27.80
N ALA A 300 14.12 2.06 -28.14
CA ALA A 300 14.28 3.15 -27.17
C ALA A 300 12.95 3.59 -26.54
N ALA A 301 11.84 3.54 -27.26
CA ALA A 301 10.52 3.90 -26.74
C ALA A 301 9.94 2.86 -25.76
N LEU A 302 10.27 1.58 -25.95
CA LEU A 302 9.86 0.50 -25.04
C LEU A 302 10.73 0.41 -23.78
N LEU A 303 11.99 0.85 -23.87
CA LEU A 303 12.99 0.69 -22.82
C LEU A 303 12.55 1.22 -21.45
N PRO A 304 11.95 2.42 -21.30
CA PRO A 304 11.56 2.93 -19.98
C PRO A 304 10.50 2.07 -19.29
N GLY A 305 9.48 1.64 -20.03
CA GLY A 305 8.44 0.77 -19.50
C GLY A 305 8.99 -0.60 -19.12
N LEU A 306 9.85 -1.18 -19.96
CA LEU A 306 10.53 -2.45 -19.67
C LEU A 306 11.47 -2.32 -18.46
N LEU A 307 12.28 -1.26 -18.38
CA LEU A 307 13.18 -1.03 -17.24
C LEU A 307 12.40 -0.80 -15.95
N TYR A 308 11.31 -0.03 -15.98
CA TYR A 308 10.44 0.14 -14.81
C TYR A 308 9.80 -1.18 -14.38
N GLY A 309 9.19 -1.90 -15.33
CA GLY A 309 8.54 -3.18 -15.05
C GLY A 309 9.52 -4.22 -14.51
N VAL A 310 10.71 -4.33 -15.12
CA VAL A 310 11.79 -5.20 -14.64
C VAL A 310 12.30 -4.72 -13.28
N PHE A 311 12.47 -3.42 -13.06
CA PHE A 311 12.91 -2.90 -11.77
C PHE A 311 11.92 -3.23 -10.64
N ALA A 312 10.63 -2.99 -10.87
CA ALA A 312 9.57 -3.30 -9.90
C ALA A 312 9.44 -4.81 -9.67
N ALA A 313 9.47 -5.63 -10.72
CA ALA A 313 9.30 -7.07 -10.62
C ALA A 313 10.55 -7.79 -10.08
N ALA A 314 11.74 -7.42 -10.57
CA ALA A 314 13.00 -8.01 -10.13
C ALA A 314 13.42 -7.50 -8.75
N ASN A 315 13.06 -6.25 -8.39
CA ASN A 315 13.46 -5.58 -7.15
C ASN A 315 14.96 -5.79 -6.88
N PRO A 316 15.84 -5.33 -7.80
CA PRO A 316 17.27 -5.61 -7.76
C PRO A 316 18.01 -4.99 -6.56
N LEU A 317 17.33 -4.10 -5.83
CA LEU A 317 17.86 -3.43 -4.64
C LEU A 317 17.47 -4.15 -3.35
N GLY A 318 16.77 -5.29 -3.43
CA GLY A 318 16.33 -6.05 -2.25
C GLY A 318 15.45 -5.23 -1.30
N ARG A 319 14.62 -4.33 -1.84
CA ARG A 319 13.71 -3.49 -1.05
C ARG A 319 12.69 -4.37 -0.33
N ALA A 320 12.12 -3.82 0.73
CA ALA A 320 11.08 -4.52 1.45
C ALA A 320 9.91 -4.83 0.50
N GLU A 321 9.48 -6.09 0.44
CA GLU A 321 8.46 -6.54 -0.50
C GLU A 321 7.36 -7.30 0.25
N ALA A 322 6.14 -6.85 0.06
CA ALA A 322 4.96 -7.43 0.67
C ALA A 322 3.72 -7.33 -0.23
N VAL A 323 2.75 -8.20 0.06
CA VAL A 323 1.39 -8.14 -0.50
C VAL A 323 0.46 -7.84 0.67
N ASP A 324 -0.36 -6.80 0.54
CA ASP A 324 -1.33 -6.39 1.56
C ASP A 324 -2.75 -6.60 1.02
N ASN A 325 -3.57 -7.34 1.76
CA ASN A 325 -4.97 -7.58 1.43
C ASN A 325 -5.86 -7.21 2.62
N GLU A 326 -6.89 -6.41 2.35
CA GLU A 326 -7.93 -6.09 3.31
C GLU A 326 -8.81 -7.32 3.60
N LEU A 327 -9.19 -7.52 4.86
CA LEU A 327 -10.07 -8.59 5.30
C LEU A 327 -11.53 -8.21 5.10
N ILE A 328 -12.35 -9.16 4.60
CA ILE A 328 -13.80 -9.00 4.49
C ILE A 328 -14.42 -9.26 5.88
N ALA A 329 -14.09 -8.41 6.83
CA ALA A 329 -14.63 -8.45 8.18
C ALA A 329 -15.36 -7.13 8.43
N LYS A 330 -16.67 -7.09 8.11
CA LYS A 330 -17.49 -5.91 8.42
C LYS A 330 -17.51 -5.70 9.94
N GLU A 331 -17.00 -4.56 10.36
CA GLU A 331 -16.96 -4.15 11.75
C GLU A 331 -18.38 -4.02 12.30
N LEU A 332 -18.56 -4.49 13.53
CA LEU A 332 -19.79 -4.28 14.27
C LEU A 332 -19.87 -2.84 14.79
N TYR A 333 -18.71 -2.29 15.18
CA TYR A 333 -18.54 -0.93 15.69
C TYR A 333 -17.35 -0.27 14.98
N PRO A 334 -17.61 0.58 13.96
CA PRO A 334 -16.56 1.27 13.21
C PRO A 334 -15.58 1.99 14.13
N GLY A 335 -14.28 1.70 14.00
CA GLY A 335 -13.23 2.36 14.78
C GLY A 335 -12.99 1.76 16.18
N GLN A 336 -13.69 0.67 16.55
CA GLN A 336 -13.45 -0.07 17.78
C GLN A 336 -12.88 -1.47 17.47
N SER A 337 -11.57 -1.55 17.22
CA SER A 337 -10.85 -2.82 17.12
C SER A 337 -10.47 -3.32 18.52
N ILE A 338 -10.86 -4.54 18.88
CA ILE A 338 -10.61 -5.09 20.22
C ILE A 338 -9.40 -6.05 20.19
N SER A 339 -9.37 -7.02 19.28
CA SER A 339 -8.17 -7.85 19.09
C SER A 339 -8.09 -8.48 17.71
N ALA A 340 -6.86 -8.82 17.32
CA ALA A 340 -6.57 -9.65 16.14
C ALA A 340 -5.49 -10.67 16.49
N GLN A 341 -5.60 -11.85 15.89
CA GLN A 341 -4.58 -12.89 15.92
C GLN A 341 -4.47 -13.53 14.53
N ILE A 342 -3.27 -13.94 14.15
CA ILE A 342 -3.03 -14.74 12.96
C ILE A 342 -2.38 -16.06 13.36
N VAL A 343 -2.90 -17.16 12.81
CA VAL A 343 -2.33 -18.51 12.95
C VAL A 343 -2.14 -19.12 11.57
N ILE A 344 -1.27 -20.13 11.47
CA ILE A 344 -1.08 -20.88 10.23
C ILE A 344 -1.81 -22.22 10.35
N GLY A 345 -2.80 -22.44 9.48
CA GLY A 345 -3.42 -23.75 9.31
C GLY A 345 -2.42 -24.78 8.77
N SER A 346 -2.74 -26.06 8.97
CA SER A 346 -2.00 -27.24 8.47
C SER A 346 -1.58 -27.17 6.99
N GLY A 347 -2.41 -26.57 6.13
CA GLY A 347 -2.10 -26.35 4.72
C GLY A 347 -1.12 -25.19 4.43
N GLY A 348 -0.49 -24.60 5.46
CA GLY A 348 0.39 -23.43 5.34
C GLY A 348 -0.35 -22.13 5.06
N ARG A 349 -1.69 -22.13 5.10
CA ARG A 349 -2.53 -20.96 4.83
C ARG A 349 -2.86 -20.22 6.12
N PRO A 350 -2.88 -18.88 6.09
CA PRO A 350 -3.25 -18.11 7.27
C PRO A 350 -4.73 -18.29 7.63
N VAL A 351 -5.01 -18.26 8.92
CA VAL A 351 -6.35 -18.04 9.47
C VAL A 351 -6.24 -16.85 10.41
N VAL A 352 -7.07 -15.84 10.17
CA VAL A 352 -7.08 -14.62 10.98
C VAL A 352 -8.30 -14.61 11.87
N ILE A 353 -8.13 -14.29 13.14
CA ILE A 353 -9.22 -14.18 14.10
C ILE A 353 -9.31 -12.71 14.46
N THR A 354 -10.37 -12.07 14.02
CA THR A 354 -10.72 -10.70 14.40
C THR A 354 -11.81 -10.76 15.47
N ASP A 355 -11.65 -10.01 16.54
CA ASP A 355 -12.58 -9.98 17.67
C ASP A 355 -13.04 -8.56 17.98
N GLN A 356 -14.36 -8.40 18.07
CA GLN A 356 -15.06 -7.21 18.55
C GLN A 356 -16.18 -7.62 19.53
N GLY A 357 -15.92 -8.64 20.34
CA GLY A 357 -16.89 -9.32 21.21
C GLY A 357 -17.61 -10.49 20.52
N MET A 358 -17.62 -10.53 19.19
CA MET A 358 -18.07 -11.69 18.40
C MET A 358 -16.95 -12.08 17.41
N PRO A 359 -16.11 -13.06 17.76
CA PRO A 359 -15.01 -13.47 16.90
C PRO A 359 -15.48 -13.96 15.53
N LYS A 360 -14.73 -13.59 14.51
CA LYS A 360 -14.94 -14.02 13.12
C LYS A 360 -13.63 -14.55 12.54
N PRO A 361 -13.38 -15.87 12.60
CA PRO A 361 -12.27 -16.48 11.88
C PRO A 361 -12.41 -16.30 10.36
N ALA A 362 -11.42 -15.66 9.74
CA ALA A 362 -11.24 -15.56 8.30
C ALA A 362 -10.24 -16.62 7.83
N PHE A 363 -10.75 -17.63 7.12
CA PHE A 363 -9.96 -18.69 6.51
C PHE A 363 -9.47 -18.24 5.13
N CYS A 364 -8.16 -18.08 4.98
CA CYS A 364 -7.57 -17.63 3.72
C CYS A 364 -7.46 -18.80 2.73
N GLY A 365 -7.96 -18.59 1.51
CA GLY A 365 -7.89 -19.52 0.39
C GLY A 365 -6.53 -19.57 -0.31
N ASP A 366 -5.64 -18.63 0.01
CA ASP A 366 -4.26 -18.55 -0.46
C ASP A 366 -3.35 -17.96 0.63
N GLY A 367 -2.04 -18.00 0.39
CA GLY A 367 -1.04 -17.57 1.37
C GLY A 367 -0.99 -16.06 1.65
N ALA A 368 -1.57 -15.23 0.76
CA ALA A 368 -1.64 -13.78 0.89
C ALA A 368 -3.00 -13.29 1.43
N CYS A 369 -3.96 -14.20 1.60
CA CYS A 369 -5.35 -13.92 1.95
C CYS A 369 -6.13 -13.07 0.94
N ALA A 370 -5.80 -13.17 -0.36
CA ALA A 370 -6.56 -12.47 -1.41
C ALA A 370 -7.97 -13.08 -1.57
N ARG A 371 -8.07 -14.41 -1.43
CA ARG A 371 -9.35 -15.10 -1.24
C ARG A 371 -9.52 -15.49 0.22
N GLN A 372 -10.70 -15.27 0.76
CA GLN A 372 -10.99 -15.57 2.17
C GLN A 372 -12.46 -15.93 2.38
N ALA A 373 -12.72 -16.69 3.42
CA ALA A 373 -14.06 -16.98 3.92
C ALA A 373 -14.11 -16.66 5.42
N ALA A 374 -14.89 -15.64 5.79
CA ALA A 374 -15.14 -15.31 7.18
C ALA A 374 -16.30 -16.15 7.71
N VAL A 375 -16.06 -16.86 8.81
CA VAL A 375 -17.04 -17.71 9.49
C VAL A 375 -17.35 -17.08 10.84
N PRO A 376 -18.61 -16.74 11.16
CA PRO A 376 -18.94 -16.25 12.49
C PRO A 376 -18.83 -17.37 13.52
N LEU A 377 -18.26 -17.09 14.69
CA LEU A 377 -18.22 -18.05 15.80
C LEU A 377 -19.63 -18.40 16.32
N GLY A 378 -20.55 -17.42 16.28
CA GLY A 378 -21.93 -17.57 16.76
C GLY A 378 -22.10 -17.42 18.27
N ALA A 379 -21.09 -16.89 18.98
CA ALA A 379 -21.13 -16.63 20.41
C ALA A 379 -20.47 -15.28 20.73
N TYR A 380 -20.99 -14.60 21.76
CA TYR A 380 -20.31 -13.45 22.36
C TYR A 380 -19.27 -13.94 23.35
N LEU A 381 -18.02 -13.52 23.16
CA LEU A 381 -16.93 -13.85 24.07
C LEU A 381 -16.58 -12.65 24.92
N ASP A 382 -16.48 -12.87 26.23
CA ASP A 382 -15.99 -11.92 27.20
C ASP A 382 -14.45 -11.99 27.26
N GLY A 383 -13.82 -10.82 27.19
CA GLY A 383 -12.37 -10.70 27.04
C GLY A 383 -11.85 -11.16 25.67
N GLN A 384 -10.55 -11.45 25.63
CA GLN A 384 -9.86 -11.77 24.38
C GLN A 384 -10.04 -13.24 23.98
N SER A 385 -10.35 -13.48 22.70
CA SER A 385 -10.20 -14.80 22.09
C SER A 385 -8.77 -15.09 21.64
N VAL A 386 -8.37 -16.35 21.78
CA VAL A 386 -7.13 -16.89 21.25
C VAL A 386 -7.47 -18.13 20.44
N ALA A 387 -6.73 -18.33 19.36
CA ALA A 387 -6.87 -19.44 18.45
C ALA A 387 -5.57 -20.23 18.35
N THR A 388 -5.70 -21.52 18.08
CA THR A 388 -4.58 -22.37 17.72
C THR A 388 -4.99 -23.32 16.60
N SER A 389 -4.09 -23.58 15.67
CA SER A 389 -4.33 -24.50 14.57
C SER A 389 -4.00 -25.92 14.97
N MET A 390 -4.85 -26.85 14.55
CA MET A 390 -4.69 -28.28 14.79
C MET A 390 -4.19 -29.00 13.53
N PRO A 391 -3.59 -30.19 13.67
CA PRO A 391 -3.18 -31.01 12.53
C PRO A 391 -4.34 -31.47 11.63
N ASP A 392 -5.58 -31.48 12.13
CA ASP A 392 -6.80 -31.91 11.42
C ASP A 392 -7.50 -30.77 10.64
N ASP A 393 -6.74 -29.74 10.28
CA ASP A 393 -7.16 -28.50 9.60
C ASP A 393 -8.18 -27.65 10.38
N SER A 394 -8.51 -28.03 11.62
CA SER A 394 -9.39 -27.23 12.47
C SER A 394 -8.62 -26.12 13.18
N VAL A 395 -9.32 -25.03 13.47
CA VAL A 395 -8.83 -23.99 14.36
C VAL A 395 -9.64 -24.06 15.65
N LEU A 396 -8.95 -24.26 16.76
CA LEU A 396 -9.54 -24.29 18.08
C LEU A 396 -9.50 -22.91 18.70
N ILE A 397 -10.64 -22.45 19.20
CA ILE A 397 -10.81 -21.14 19.82
C ILE A 397 -11.43 -21.35 21.19
N PRO A 398 -10.65 -21.39 22.29
CA PRO A 398 -11.24 -21.30 23.61
C PRO A 398 -11.68 -19.87 23.89
N GLY A 399 -12.82 -19.73 24.56
CA GLY A 399 -13.48 -18.46 24.79
C GLY A 399 -14.36 -18.48 26.03
N TRP A 400 -14.37 -17.38 26.76
CA TRP A 400 -15.27 -17.17 27.89
C TRP A 400 -16.62 -16.68 27.36
N VAL A 401 -17.62 -17.55 27.33
CA VAL A 401 -18.95 -17.23 26.84
C VAL A 401 -19.76 -16.60 27.97
N TYR A 402 -20.34 -15.44 27.68
CA TYR A 402 -21.33 -14.84 28.56
C TYR A 402 -22.68 -15.53 28.35
N GLU A 403 -23.15 -16.26 29.36
CA GLU A 403 -24.51 -16.82 29.38
C GLU A 403 -25.38 -15.93 30.29
N PRO A 404 -26.49 -15.36 29.78
CA PRO A 404 -27.37 -14.52 30.58
C PRO A 404 -27.96 -15.32 31.76
N SER A 405 -27.33 -15.18 32.93
CA SER A 405 -27.75 -15.82 34.18
C SER A 405 -27.95 -14.75 35.26
N PRO A 406 -28.91 -14.91 36.19
CA PRO A 406 -29.05 -14.02 37.34
C PRO A 406 -27.77 -13.87 38.18
N SER A 407 -26.90 -14.88 38.15
CA SER A 407 -25.62 -14.89 38.86
C SER A 407 -24.50 -14.13 38.14
N GLY A 408 -24.66 -13.85 36.84
CA GLY A 408 -23.61 -13.20 36.06
C GLY A 408 -22.36 -14.06 35.87
N ASP A 409 -22.55 -15.35 35.67
CA ASP A 409 -21.47 -16.30 35.51
C ASP A 409 -20.98 -16.32 34.05
N VAL A 410 -19.68 -16.57 33.88
CA VAL A 410 -19.03 -16.67 32.57
C VAL A 410 -18.40 -18.05 32.47
N GLU A 411 -18.54 -18.67 31.30
CA GLU A 411 -18.16 -20.06 31.10
C GLU A 411 -17.06 -20.22 30.05
N LEU A 412 -15.98 -20.93 30.37
CA LEU A 412 -14.94 -21.24 29.39
C LEU A 412 -15.37 -22.41 28.51
N HIS A 413 -15.53 -22.14 27.22
CA HIS A 413 -15.86 -23.13 26.19
C HIS A 413 -14.74 -23.26 25.17
N LEU A 414 -14.75 -24.37 24.45
CA LEU A 414 -13.85 -24.62 23.31
C LEU A 414 -14.69 -24.69 22.05
N PHE A 415 -14.30 -23.95 21.02
CA PHE A 415 -14.93 -23.98 19.71
C PHE A 415 -13.96 -24.59 18.69
N SER A 416 -14.47 -25.41 17.79
CA SER A 416 -13.74 -25.94 16.64
C SER A 416 -14.29 -25.31 15.36
N CYS A 417 -13.44 -24.59 14.64
CA CYS A 417 -13.81 -23.87 13.43
C CYS A 417 -13.11 -24.47 12.21
N ARG A 418 -13.87 -24.56 11.12
CA ARG A 418 -13.42 -24.91 9.77
C ARG A 418 -13.99 -23.89 8.77
N PRO A 419 -13.53 -23.85 7.51
CA PRO A 419 -14.12 -22.96 6.49
C PRO A 419 -15.63 -23.12 6.31
N GLY A 420 -16.19 -24.30 6.62
CA GLY A 420 -17.63 -24.58 6.55
C GLY A 420 -18.45 -24.17 7.77
N GLY A 421 -17.84 -23.75 8.89
CA GLY A 421 -18.57 -23.42 10.12
C GLY A 421 -17.75 -23.59 11.39
N CYS A 422 -18.27 -23.00 12.48
CA CYS A 422 -17.76 -23.19 13.84
C CYS A 422 -18.76 -24.01 14.67
N ALA A 423 -18.25 -24.90 15.51
CA ALA A 423 -19.05 -25.68 16.45
C ALA A 423 -18.49 -25.54 17.87
N ARG A 424 -19.37 -25.26 18.84
CA ARG A 424 -19.05 -25.31 20.28
C ARG A 424 -18.92 -26.77 20.70
N ARG A 425 -17.89 -27.08 21.49
CA ARG A 425 -17.71 -28.39 22.13
C ARG A 425 -18.94 -28.73 22.97
N PRO A 426 -19.55 -29.92 22.80
CA PRO A 426 -20.68 -30.33 23.63
C PRO A 426 -20.24 -30.68 25.06
N GLY A 427 -21.18 -30.58 26.00
CA GLY A 427 -20.97 -30.93 27.41
C GLY A 427 -20.67 -29.75 28.32
N ASN A 428 -20.17 -30.04 29.51
CA ASN A 428 -19.94 -29.04 30.55
C ASN A 428 -18.86 -28.02 30.17
N PRO A 429 -18.91 -26.78 30.68
CA PRO A 429 -17.82 -25.83 30.50
C PRO A 429 -16.49 -26.38 30.98
N LEU A 430 -15.40 -26.00 30.32
CA LEU A 430 -14.04 -26.35 30.76
C LEU A 430 -13.71 -25.72 32.11
N ARG A 431 -14.32 -24.55 32.39
CA ARG A 431 -14.19 -23.83 33.65
C ARG A 431 -15.33 -22.85 33.83
N LEU A 432 -15.83 -22.71 35.06
CA LEU A 432 -16.85 -21.73 35.44
C LEU A 432 -16.20 -20.58 36.22
N ALA A 433 -16.55 -19.34 35.87
CA ALA A 433 -16.18 -18.13 36.60
C ALA A 433 -17.44 -17.50 37.19
N ARG A 434 -17.58 -17.54 38.53
CA ARG A 434 -18.73 -16.94 39.21
C ARG A 434 -18.57 -15.44 39.39
N LYS A 435 -19.62 -14.66 39.15
CA LYS A 435 -19.55 -13.18 39.13
C LYS A 435 -18.42 -12.69 38.20
N GLY A 436 -18.32 -13.32 37.02
CA GLY A 436 -17.11 -13.35 36.20
C GLY A 436 -16.84 -12.10 35.35
N TRP A 437 -17.78 -11.14 35.30
CA TRP A 437 -17.82 -9.96 34.42
C TRP A 437 -16.58 -9.05 34.39
N LEU A 438 -15.51 -9.34 35.12
CA LEU A 438 -14.41 -8.39 35.30
C LEU A 438 -12.98 -8.96 35.24
N HIS A 439 -12.74 -10.30 35.21
CA HIS A 439 -11.37 -10.85 35.37
C HIS A 439 -11.09 -12.23 34.71
N VAL A 440 -11.55 -12.44 33.47
CA VAL A 440 -11.27 -13.70 32.74
C VAL A 440 -10.27 -13.51 31.59
N ASN A 441 -9.32 -14.44 31.46
CA ASN A 441 -8.37 -14.46 30.35
C ASN A 441 -8.13 -15.90 29.90
N VAL A 442 -7.74 -16.07 28.64
CA VAL A 442 -7.43 -17.37 28.07
C VAL A 442 -6.29 -17.27 27.06
N ALA A 443 -5.47 -18.32 26.99
CA ALA A 443 -4.50 -18.55 25.93
C ALA A 443 -4.52 -20.03 25.55
N ALA A 444 -4.15 -20.34 24.31
CA ALA A 444 -4.14 -21.70 23.79
C ALA A 444 -2.91 -21.96 22.94
N ALA A 445 -2.39 -23.18 23.00
CA ALA A 445 -1.36 -23.67 22.12
C ALA A 445 -1.59 -25.15 21.79
N ALA A 446 -1.44 -25.50 20.52
CA ALA A 446 -1.44 -26.88 20.07
C ALA A 446 -0.28 -27.66 20.69
N THR A 447 -0.59 -28.86 21.14
CA THR A 447 0.39 -29.88 21.57
C THR A 447 0.42 -30.98 20.50
N PRO A 448 1.45 -31.84 20.47
CA PRO A 448 1.49 -32.97 19.52
C PRO A 448 0.22 -33.83 19.53
N ASP A 449 -0.35 -34.01 20.73
CA ASP A 449 -1.51 -34.86 20.96
C ASP A 449 -2.74 -34.06 21.43
N GLY A 450 -2.97 -32.82 20.98
CA GLY A 450 -4.16 -32.04 21.41
C GLY A 450 -3.90 -30.57 21.69
N VAL A 451 -4.44 -30.02 22.78
CA VAL A 451 -4.34 -28.59 23.09
C VAL A 451 -4.08 -28.32 24.58
N ALA A 452 -3.19 -27.37 24.85
CA ALA A 452 -2.96 -26.78 26.15
C ALA A 452 -3.67 -25.42 26.25
N ILE A 453 -4.53 -25.26 27.26
CA ILE A 453 -5.32 -24.05 27.47
C ILE A 453 -4.95 -23.46 28.83
N ALA A 454 -4.31 -22.29 28.85
CA ALA A 454 -4.08 -21.53 30.07
C ALA A 454 -5.26 -20.58 30.29
N SER A 455 -5.77 -20.52 31.51
CA SER A 455 -6.92 -19.68 31.85
C SER A 455 -6.74 -18.97 33.19
N ILE A 456 -7.19 -17.72 33.25
CA ILE A 456 -7.29 -16.94 34.47
C ILE A 456 -8.77 -16.73 34.75
N ALA A 457 -9.21 -17.02 35.97
CA ALA A 457 -10.57 -16.72 36.42
C ALA A 457 -10.59 -16.42 37.92
N PRO A 458 -11.60 -15.68 38.41
CA PRO A 458 -11.80 -15.42 39.83
C PRO A 458 -11.76 -16.69 40.66
N GLU A 459 -11.13 -16.58 41.82
CA GLU A 459 -11.08 -17.67 42.79
C GLU A 459 -12.46 -17.91 43.42
N PRO A 460 -12.99 -19.14 43.43
CA PRO A 460 -14.26 -19.45 44.07
C PRO A 460 -14.24 -19.06 45.56
N GLY A 461 -15.23 -18.29 45.99
CA GLY A 461 -15.35 -17.83 47.39
C GLY A 461 -14.44 -16.67 47.77
N SER A 462 -13.69 -16.09 46.83
CA SER A 462 -12.98 -14.83 47.05
C SER A 462 -13.90 -13.62 46.80
N ASP A 463 -13.59 -12.48 47.40
CA ASP A 463 -14.27 -11.20 47.16
C ASP A 463 -13.95 -10.58 45.78
N GLY A 464 -13.55 -11.41 44.80
CA GLY A 464 -13.07 -10.97 43.48
C GLY A 464 -11.64 -10.40 43.46
N VAL A 465 -10.93 -10.43 44.61
CA VAL A 465 -9.58 -9.85 44.76
C VAL A 465 -8.47 -10.77 44.24
N PHE A 466 -8.76 -12.07 44.10
CA PHE A 466 -7.78 -13.07 43.70
C PHE A 466 -8.30 -13.87 42.50
N ALA A 467 -7.39 -14.15 41.58
CA ALA A 467 -7.65 -15.02 40.44
C ALA A 467 -6.70 -16.23 40.49
N ARG A 468 -7.21 -17.37 40.02
CA ARG A 468 -6.41 -18.59 39.84
C ARG A 468 -6.03 -18.75 38.38
N VAL A 469 -4.75 -19.03 38.15
CA VAL A 469 -4.23 -19.46 36.86
C VAL A 469 -4.30 -20.99 36.81
N ALA A 470 -4.92 -21.53 35.76
CA ALA A 470 -5.07 -22.96 35.56
C ALA A 470 -4.64 -23.37 34.15
N LEU A 471 -4.02 -24.54 34.05
CA LEU A 471 -3.70 -25.21 32.79
C LEU A 471 -4.70 -26.35 32.58
N THR A 472 -5.45 -26.29 31.49
CA THR A 472 -6.31 -27.38 31.03
C THR A 472 -5.65 -28.08 29.85
N LEU A 473 -5.44 -29.39 29.97
CA LEU A 473 -4.87 -30.24 28.93
C LEU A 473 -5.95 -31.13 28.33
N CYS A 474 -6.02 -31.10 26.99
CA CYS A 474 -6.92 -31.92 26.19
C CYS A 474 -6.08 -32.83 25.27
N ARG A 475 -6.44 -34.12 25.16
CA ARG A 475 -5.76 -35.09 24.29
C ARG A 475 -6.18 -35.05 22.81
N ASP A 476 -7.13 -34.19 22.47
CA ASP A 476 -7.62 -34.01 21.11
C ASP A 476 -8.42 -32.70 21.02
N ALA A 477 -8.84 -32.38 19.80
CA ALA A 477 -9.70 -31.25 19.49
C ALA A 477 -11.11 -31.36 20.08
N ALA A 478 -11.59 -32.58 20.37
CA ALA A 478 -12.90 -32.79 20.98
C ALA A 478 -12.89 -32.44 22.48
N CYS A 479 -11.73 -32.53 23.13
CA CYS A 479 -11.52 -32.29 24.56
C CYS A 479 -12.62 -32.91 25.44
N ALA A 480 -12.87 -34.21 25.24
CA ALA A 480 -13.91 -34.95 25.95
C ALA A 480 -13.59 -35.17 27.44
N ALA A 481 -12.31 -35.36 27.77
CA ALA A 481 -11.82 -35.59 29.13
C ALA A 481 -10.70 -34.60 29.50
N PRO A 482 -11.04 -33.32 29.78
CA PRO A 482 -10.05 -32.32 30.14
C PRO A 482 -9.41 -32.63 31.50
N ARG A 483 -8.09 -32.43 31.61
CA ARG A 483 -7.38 -32.41 32.89
C ARG A 483 -6.98 -31.00 33.23
N THR A 484 -7.51 -30.44 34.31
CA THR A 484 -7.20 -29.08 34.76
C THR A 484 -6.31 -29.11 35.99
N ILE A 485 -5.22 -28.34 35.95
CA ILE A 485 -4.21 -28.22 37.01
C ILE A 485 -4.12 -26.75 37.41
N ALA A 486 -4.19 -26.46 38.71
CA ALA A 486 -3.90 -25.11 39.20
C ALA A 486 -2.39 -24.86 39.17
N VAL A 487 -1.97 -23.79 38.49
CA VAL A 487 -0.55 -23.49 38.23
C VAL A 487 -0.10 -22.17 38.86
N GLY A 488 -1.03 -21.34 39.32
CA GLY A 488 -0.70 -20.06 39.93
C GLY A 488 -1.88 -19.36 40.56
N ARG A 489 -1.56 -18.31 41.32
CA ARG A 489 -2.51 -17.40 41.95
C ARG A 489 -1.97 -15.98 41.82
N LEU A 490 -2.83 -15.03 41.49
CA LEU A 490 -2.48 -13.62 41.36
C LEU A 490 -3.53 -12.74 42.04
N ARG A 491 -3.14 -11.51 42.35
CA ARG A 491 -4.04 -10.50 42.90
C ARG A 491 -4.60 -9.69 41.73
N ASP A 492 -5.91 -9.68 41.56
CA ASP A 492 -6.57 -8.89 40.53
C ASP A 492 -7.61 -7.99 41.21
N ARG A 493 -7.43 -6.67 41.13
CA ARG A 493 -8.31 -5.67 41.76
C ARG A 493 -8.96 -4.73 40.74
N ALA A 494 -8.62 -4.82 39.46
CA ALA A 494 -8.98 -3.82 38.47
C ALA A 494 -9.84 -4.42 37.36
N ALA A 495 -11.01 -3.81 37.12
CA ALA A 495 -11.87 -4.12 35.98
C ALA A 495 -11.05 -4.21 34.68
N VAL A 496 -11.15 -5.35 33.98
CA VAL A 496 -10.47 -5.56 32.71
C VAL A 496 -11.11 -4.70 31.62
N SER A 497 -10.27 -3.93 30.92
CA SER A 497 -10.54 -3.40 29.59
C SER A 497 -10.47 -4.55 28.58
N VAL A 498 -11.37 -4.55 27.60
CA VAL A 498 -11.66 -5.59 26.60
C VAL A 498 -10.46 -6.13 25.79
N ASP A 499 -9.24 -5.62 26.01
CA ASP A 499 -8.06 -5.92 25.20
C ASP A 499 -6.83 -6.17 26.10
N ASN A 500 -6.68 -7.39 26.60
CA ASN A 500 -5.66 -7.69 27.59
C ASN A 500 -5.06 -9.09 27.52
N ARG A 501 -3.99 -9.28 26.72
CA ARG A 501 -3.17 -10.51 26.72
C ARG A 501 -2.40 -10.62 28.06
N THR A 502 -3.00 -11.03 29.17
CA THR A 502 -2.26 -11.18 30.47
C THR A 502 -1.70 -12.57 30.71
N VAL A 503 -2.10 -13.53 29.90
CA VAL A 503 -1.60 -14.90 29.93
C VAL A 503 -1.21 -15.32 28.52
N ALA A 504 -0.10 -16.03 28.42
CA ALA A 504 0.35 -16.70 27.23
C ALA A 504 0.66 -18.17 27.57
N VAL A 505 0.40 -19.06 26.63
CA VAL A 505 0.85 -20.45 26.69
C VAL A 505 1.53 -20.78 25.37
N ALA A 506 2.64 -21.49 25.46
CA ALA A 506 3.35 -22.02 24.32
C ALA A 506 3.84 -23.42 24.66
N VAL A 507 4.07 -24.24 23.64
CA VAL A 507 4.49 -25.64 23.81
C VAL A 507 5.90 -25.76 23.28
N SER A 508 6.80 -26.32 24.09
CA SER A 508 8.18 -26.57 23.69
C SER A 508 8.26 -27.65 22.60
N PRO A 509 9.37 -27.74 21.86
CA PRO A 509 9.54 -28.77 20.81
C PRO A 509 9.36 -30.22 21.29
N ASP A 510 9.55 -30.48 22.59
CA ASP A 510 9.34 -31.77 23.24
C ASP A 510 7.94 -31.92 23.89
N GLY A 511 6.99 -31.06 23.52
CA GLY A 511 5.58 -31.18 23.89
C GLY A 511 5.22 -30.68 25.28
N ARG A 512 6.12 -29.98 25.99
CA ARG A 512 5.84 -29.48 27.34
C ARG A 512 5.19 -28.10 27.29
N PRO A 513 4.06 -27.90 27.97
CA PRO A 513 3.47 -26.57 28.11
C PRO A 513 4.36 -25.66 28.97
N VAL A 514 4.50 -24.41 28.54
CA VAL A 514 5.04 -23.31 29.33
C VAL A 514 3.99 -22.21 29.34
N ILE A 515 3.75 -21.63 30.50
CA ILE A 515 2.75 -20.59 30.71
C ILE A 515 3.48 -19.36 31.24
N ALA A 516 3.15 -18.19 30.71
CA ALA A 516 3.61 -16.93 31.27
C ALA A 516 2.39 -16.05 31.57
N TYR A 517 2.37 -15.42 32.73
CA TYR A 517 1.31 -14.48 33.08
C TYR A 517 1.86 -13.30 33.87
N VAL A 518 1.20 -12.16 33.73
CA VAL A 518 1.58 -10.93 34.44
C VAL A 518 0.53 -10.58 35.49
N ASP A 519 0.99 -10.39 36.72
CA ASP A 519 0.19 -9.82 37.80
C ASP A 519 0.35 -8.30 37.78
N ARG A 520 -0.75 -7.61 37.50
CA ARG A 520 -0.80 -6.14 37.37
C ARG A 520 -0.64 -5.42 38.69
N VAL A 521 -1.12 -6.03 39.77
CA VAL A 521 -1.11 -5.43 41.11
C VAL A 521 0.28 -5.58 41.72
N SER A 522 0.88 -6.76 41.59
CA SER A 522 2.23 -7.00 42.11
C SER A 522 3.35 -6.63 41.14
N ARG A 523 3.04 -6.31 39.88
CA ARG A 523 3.98 -6.06 38.78
C ARG A 523 5.00 -7.19 38.68
N LYS A 524 4.53 -8.44 38.71
CA LYS A 524 5.36 -9.63 38.55
C LYS A 524 4.96 -10.39 37.32
N THR A 525 5.93 -10.76 36.52
CA THR A 525 5.76 -11.78 35.49
C THR A 525 6.13 -13.12 36.08
N THR A 526 5.23 -14.07 35.93
CA THR A 526 5.42 -15.43 36.42
C THR A 526 5.45 -16.37 35.23
N VAL A 527 6.47 -17.21 35.18
CA VAL A 527 6.58 -18.32 34.24
C VAL A 527 6.36 -19.62 34.98
N VAL A 528 5.48 -20.44 34.45
CA VAL A 528 5.25 -21.81 34.88
C VAL A 528 5.75 -22.74 33.78
N SER A 529 6.72 -23.58 34.10
CA SER A 529 7.24 -24.61 33.22
C SER A 529 6.81 -25.99 33.68
N CYS A 530 6.34 -26.81 32.74
CA CYS A 530 6.04 -28.22 32.98
C CYS A 530 7.30 -29.07 32.72
N ASP A 531 7.51 -30.09 33.53
CA ASP A 531 8.59 -31.09 33.40
C ASP A 531 8.28 -32.18 32.36
N THR A 532 7.00 -32.44 32.13
CA THR A 532 6.48 -33.39 31.12
C THR A 532 5.24 -32.84 30.42
N PRO A 533 4.84 -33.38 29.25
CA PRO A 533 3.61 -32.97 28.56
C PRO A 533 2.34 -33.07 29.41
N SER A 534 2.31 -33.99 30.38
CA SER A 534 1.18 -34.17 31.30
C SER A 534 1.17 -33.21 32.50
N CYS A 535 2.25 -32.43 32.67
CA CYS A 535 2.44 -31.41 33.70
C CYS A 535 2.02 -31.81 35.14
N PRO A 536 2.50 -32.94 35.70
CA PRO A 536 2.16 -33.35 37.06
C PRO A 536 2.75 -32.40 38.12
N HIS A 537 3.94 -31.84 37.87
CA HIS A 537 4.67 -31.01 38.82
C HIS A 537 5.13 -29.70 38.14
N PRO A 538 4.24 -28.71 37.98
CA PRO A 538 4.62 -27.41 37.43
C PRO A 538 5.66 -26.71 38.32
N ARG A 539 6.71 -26.16 37.72
CA ARG A 539 7.69 -25.29 38.37
C ARG A 539 7.35 -23.84 38.07
N THR A 540 7.42 -22.98 39.08
CA THR A 540 6.98 -21.58 38.97
C THR A 540 8.10 -20.63 39.38
N HIS A 541 8.44 -19.70 38.49
CA HIS A 541 9.43 -18.65 38.72
C HIS A 541 8.80 -17.29 38.45
N ALA A 542 8.93 -16.35 39.39
CA ALA A 542 8.40 -15.01 39.26
C ALA A 542 9.53 -13.98 39.29
N PHE A 543 9.43 -12.98 38.42
CA PHE A 543 10.38 -11.89 38.29
C PHE A 543 9.63 -10.56 38.22
N THR A 544 10.31 -9.48 38.59
CA THR A 544 9.74 -8.14 38.52
C THR A 544 9.47 -7.77 37.06
N ALA A 545 8.21 -7.47 36.75
CA ALA A 545 7.79 -6.98 35.45
C ALA A 545 8.30 -5.54 35.24
N SER A 546 8.31 -5.08 33.99
CA SER A 546 8.64 -3.69 33.67
C SER A 546 7.67 -2.70 34.35
N GLY A 547 8.18 -1.58 34.91
CA GLY A 547 7.40 -0.40 35.30
C GLY A 547 7.81 0.24 36.64
N SER A 548 7.49 1.52 36.85
CA SER A 548 7.65 2.20 38.15
C SER A 548 6.51 1.86 39.12
N PRO A 549 6.75 1.88 40.45
CA PRO A 549 5.77 1.51 41.47
C PRO A 549 4.67 2.56 41.77
N GLU A 550 4.42 3.54 40.89
CA GLU A 550 3.44 4.58 41.21
C GLU A 550 1.99 4.04 41.17
N PRO A 551 1.18 4.31 42.21
CA PRO A 551 -0.21 3.89 42.24
C PRO A 551 -1.03 4.75 41.29
N VAL A 552 -1.53 4.16 40.20
CA VAL A 552 -2.48 4.83 39.31
C VAL A 552 -3.84 4.91 40.02
N LEU A 553 -4.09 6.07 40.63
CA LEU A 553 -5.42 6.51 41.03
C LEU A 553 -6.06 7.16 39.79
N TRP A 554 -7.23 6.63 39.41
CA TRP A 554 -8.20 7.15 38.40
C TRP A 554 -8.00 6.75 36.93
N GLY A 555 -9.04 6.09 36.37
CA GLY A 555 -9.38 6.16 34.95
C GLY A 555 -9.58 4.82 34.26
N TRP A 556 -10.75 4.66 33.63
CA TRP A 556 -11.15 3.64 32.64
C TRP A 556 -10.23 3.56 31.40
N LEU A 557 -9.14 4.35 31.40
CA LEU A 557 -8.02 4.38 30.44
C LEU A 557 -6.85 3.48 30.88
N ASN A 558 -7.11 2.46 31.72
CA ASN A 558 -6.10 1.54 32.24
C ASN A 558 -5.26 0.93 31.10
N ARG A 559 -4.05 1.45 30.98
CA ARG A 559 -3.01 1.05 30.05
C ARG A 559 -2.58 -0.37 30.44
N SER A 560 -3.06 -1.36 29.68
CA SER A 560 -2.96 -2.78 29.99
C SER A 560 -1.54 -3.35 29.81
N LEU A 561 -0.92 -3.89 30.89
CA LEU A 561 0.24 -4.78 30.79
C LEU A 561 -0.14 -6.02 29.98
N ARG A 562 0.65 -6.35 28.95
CA ARG A 562 0.36 -7.43 28.00
C ARG A 562 1.60 -8.27 27.74
N ILE A 563 1.40 -9.57 27.52
CA ILE A 563 2.43 -10.56 27.33
C ILE A 563 2.21 -11.38 26.04
N GLN A 564 3.28 -11.61 25.31
CA GLN A 564 3.37 -12.69 24.31
C GLN A 564 4.56 -13.59 24.64
N MET A 565 4.50 -14.84 24.22
CA MET A 565 5.56 -15.80 24.46
C MET A 565 5.74 -16.73 23.26
N ALA A 566 6.99 -17.01 22.94
CA ALA A 566 7.39 -18.05 22.02
C ALA A 566 8.49 -18.90 22.66
N ILE A 567 8.58 -20.18 22.27
CA ILE A 567 9.62 -21.08 22.76
C ILE A 567 10.65 -21.28 21.64
N GLY A 568 11.92 -21.03 21.96
CA GLY A 568 13.02 -21.25 21.03
C GLY A 568 13.22 -22.73 20.69
N PRO A 569 13.95 -23.05 19.62
CA PRO A 569 14.30 -24.43 19.26
C PRO A 569 15.12 -25.14 20.34
N ASP A 570 15.80 -24.38 21.20
CA ASP A 570 16.52 -24.85 22.38
C ASP A 570 15.61 -25.17 23.58
N GLY A 571 14.31 -24.86 23.49
CA GLY A 571 13.31 -25.01 24.54
C GLY A 571 13.25 -23.84 25.53
N ARG A 572 13.98 -22.74 25.30
CA ARG A 572 13.98 -21.58 26.20
C ARG A 572 12.83 -20.61 25.87
N PRO A 573 12.08 -20.12 26.88
CA PRO A 573 11.07 -19.10 26.65
C PRO A 573 11.68 -17.74 26.29
N VAL A 574 11.11 -17.11 25.26
CA VAL A 574 11.28 -15.70 24.94
C VAL A 574 9.94 -15.01 25.12
N ILE A 575 9.92 -13.97 25.93
CA ILE A 575 8.70 -13.29 26.35
C ILE A 575 8.79 -11.83 25.93
N VAL A 576 7.71 -11.30 25.36
CA VAL A 576 7.57 -9.87 25.09
C VAL A 576 6.51 -9.30 26.00
N GLU A 577 6.89 -8.24 26.71
CA GLU A 577 5.99 -7.48 27.57
C GLU A 577 5.88 -6.05 27.08
N ASN A 578 4.68 -5.50 27.10
CA ASN A 578 4.47 -4.08 26.86
C ASN A 578 4.29 -3.34 28.20
N ASP A 579 5.02 -2.23 28.37
CA ASP A 579 4.77 -1.21 29.40
C ASP A 579 4.04 -0.02 28.75
N PRO A 580 2.70 -0.02 28.78
CA PRO A 580 1.91 0.95 28.05
C PRO A 580 1.96 2.35 28.67
N GLU A 581 2.41 2.50 29.92
CA GLU A 581 2.66 3.81 30.54
C GLU A 581 3.77 4.58 29.80
N ARG A 582 4.74 3.86 29.24
CA ARG A 582 5.91 4.43 28.56
C ARG A 582 5.90 4.19 27.06
N GLU A 583 4.94 3.42 26.55
CA GLU A 583 4.90 2.96 25.15
C GLU A 583 6.17 2.18 24.78
N ILE A 584 6.76 1.49 25.76
CA ILE A 584 7.99 0.73 25.63
C ILE A 584 7.67 -0.75 25.78
N SER A 585 8.22 -1.58 24.90
CA SER A 585 8.18 -3.04 25.05
C SER A 585 9.51 -3.56 25.57
N LYS A 586 9.50 -4.70 26.26
CA LYS A 586 10.71 -5.42 26.68
C LYS A 586 10.66 -6.85 26.20
N ILE A 587 11.79 -7.34 25.72
CA ILE A 587 12.01 -8.75 25.43
C ILE A 587 12.74 -9.35 26.63
N LEU A 588 12.17 -10.38 27.25
CA LEU A 588 12.78 -11.17 28.31
C LEU A 588 13.27 -12.49 27.72
N PHE A 589 14.54 -12.80 27.99
CA PHE A 589 15.21 -14.02 27.57
C PHE A 589 15.48 -14.86 28.81
N CYS A 590 14.75 -15.97 28.95
CA CYS A 590 14.99 -16.92 30.02
C CYS A 590 16.36 -17.59 29.85
N PRO A 591 17.15 -17.76 30.94
CA PRO A 591 18.48 -18.35 30.86
C PRO A 591 18.44 -19.85 30.50
N ASP A 592 17.35 -20.52 30.87
CA ASP A 592 17.13 -21.96 30.70
C ASP A 592 15.65 -22.26 30.37
N ARG A 593 15.34 -23.56 30.19
CA ARG A 593 14.00 -24.04 29.81
C ARG A 593 12.94 -23.85 30.91
N GLU A 594 13.36 -23.80 32.17
CA GLU A 594 12.47 -23.65 33.32
C GLU A 594 12.27 -22.17 33.69
N CYS A 595 13.08 -21.29 33.09
CA CYS A 595 13.25 -19.89 33.48
C CYS A 595 13.68 -19.75 34.96
N SER A 596 14.63 -20.59 35.40
CA SER A 596 14.95 -20.74 36.82
C SER A 596 15.69 -19.53 37.43
N GLY A 597 16.45 -18.82 36.60
CA GLY A 597 17.14 -17.57 36.95
C GLY A 597 16.47 -16.31 36.39
N PRO A 598 16.87 -15.11 36.84
CA PRO A 598 16.32 -13.85 36.34
C PRO A 598 16.56 -13.72 34.82
N PRO A 599 15.52 -13.43 34.02
CA PRO A 599 15.68 -13.29 32.58
C PRO A 599 16.51 -12.05 32.25
N ARG A 600 17.32 -12.14 31.19
CA ARG A 600 17.95 -10.95 30.62
C ARG A 600 16.89 -10.17 29.84
N SER A 601 16.82 -8.86 30.04
CA SER A 601 15.84 -8.01 29.34
C SER A 601 16.49 -7.10 28.31
N VAL A 602 15.81 -6.86 27.19
CA VAL A 602 16.15 -5.83 26.20
C VAL A 602 14.96 -4.90 25.99
N THR A 603 15.20 -3.60 26.06
CA THR A 603 14.19 -2.58 25.80
C THR A 603 14.00 -2.35 24.30
N VAL A 604 12.74 -2.28 23.86
CA VAL A 604 12.30 -1.99 22.50
C VAL A 604 11.42 -0.76 22.56
N SER A 605 11.88 0.34 21.96
CA SER A 605 11.18 1.63 21.95
C SER A 605 10.87 2.13 20.55
N GLU A 606 11.32 1.42 19.52
CA GLU A 606 11.18 1.81 18.11
C GLU A 606 9.82 1.41 17.53
N ILE A 607 9.14 0.45 18.16
CA ILE A 607 7.80 0.02 17.78
C ILE A 607 6.89 -0.03 19.00
N ALA A 608 5.65 0.38 18.79
CA ALA A 608 4.56 0.31 19.75
C ALA A 608 3.34 -0.37 19.12
N THR A 609 2.51 -0.97 19.96
CA THR A 609 1.21 -1.54 19.55
C THR A 609 0.20 -1.20 20.64
N ARG A 610 -1.11 -1.17 20.33
CA ARG A 610 -2.12 -1.14 21.41
C ARG A 610 -1.94 -2.35 22.29
N SER A 611 -1.55 -3.47 21.69
CA SER A 611 -1.22 -4.76 22.31
C SER A 611 0.23 -4.97 22.67
N ALA A 612 0.58 -6.17 23.13
CA ALA A 612 1.98 -6.61 23.03
C ALA A 612 2.31 -6.82 21.54
N PRO A 613 3.49 -6.36 21.07
CA PRO A 613 3.93 -6.57 19.69
C PRO A 613 3.80 -8.04 19.30
N GLY A 614 3.41 -8.30 18.05
CA GLY A 614 3.46 -9.66 17.52
C GLY A 614 4.86 -10.23 17.70
N LEU A 615 4.97 -11.47 18.16
CA LEU A 615 6.24 -12.15 18.40
C LEU A 615 6.28 -13.47 17.64
N ALA A 616 7.35 -13.66 16.87
CA ALA A 616 7.77 -14.96 16.39
C ALA A 616 9.27 -15.12 16.58
N LEU A 617 9.73 -16.36 16.50
CA LEU A 617 11.15 -16.68 16.46
C LEU A 617 11.49 -17.21 15.07
N ASP A 618 12.64 -16.82 14.56
CA ASP A 618 13.20 -17.46 13.37
C ASP A 618 13.73 -18.87 13.69
N ALA A 619 14.19 -19.59 12.67
CA ALA A 619 14.72 -20.94 12.82
C ALA A 619 15.96 -21.03 13.75
N ALA A 620 16.65 -19.91 14.00
CA ALA A 620 17.78 -19.83 14.92
C ALA A 620 17.36 -19.39 16.34
N GLY A 621 16.06 -19.20 16.60
CA GLY A 621 15.53 -18.72 17.87
C GLY A 621 15.68 -17.21 18.08
N ARG A 622 15.95 -16.42 17.02
CA ARG A 622 16.04 -14.97 17.14
C ARG A 622 14.66 -14.33 17.06
N PRO A 623 14.35 -13.34 17.92
CA PRO A 623 13.05 -12.68 17.89
C PRO A 623 12.83 -11.86 16.62
N ILE A 624 11.61 -11.95 16.11
CA ILE A 624 11.04 -11.06 15.10
C ILE A 624 9.79 -10.46 15.73
N LEU A 625 9.78 -9.13 15.82
CA LEU A 625 8.66 -8.36 16.30
C LEU A 625 8.03 -7.58 15.15
N ALA A 626 6.74 -7.30 15.25
CA ALA A 626 6.08 -6.31 14.42
C ALA A 626 5.21 -5.40 15.27
N GLY A 627 5.13 -4.14 14.86
CA GLY A 627 4.35 -3.12 15.52
C GLY A 627 4.21 -1.88 14.65
N TYR A 628 3.70 -0.81 15.25
CA TYR A 628 3.65 0.50 14.62
C TYR A 628 4.88 1.30 15.04
N ASP A 629 5.55 1.93 14.08
CA ASP A 629 6.64 2.85 14.35
C ASP A 629 6.16 3.99 15.26
N THR A 630 6.94 4.29 16.31
CA THR A 630 6.57 5.31 17.30
C THR A 630 6.65 6.73 16.78
N GLU A 631 7.40 6.98 15.72
CA GLU A 631 7.57 8.33 15.15
C GLU A 631 6.47 8.65 14.13
N ASP A 632 5.97 7.65 13.39
CA ASP A 632 5.09 7.89 12.25
C ASP A 632 4.03 6.83 11.95
N LEU A 633 3.76 5.92 12.89
CA LEU A 633 2.64 4.97 12.85
C LEU A 633 2.63 4.07 11.60
N ARG A 634 3.80 3.65 11.14
CA ARG A 634 3.94 2.64 10.07
C ARG A 634 4.02 1.24 10.61
N VAL A 635 3.40 0.28 9.93
CA VAL A 635 3.65 -1.13 10.19
C VAL A 635 5.14 -1.40 9.92
N THR A 636 5.84 -1.84 10.95
CA THR A 636 7.29 -1.99 10.97
C THR A 636 7.66 -3.31 11.61
N VAL A 637 8.62 -4.00 11.00
CA VAL A 637 9.21 -5.25 11.51
C VAL A 637 10.56 -4.94 12.14
N LEU A 638 10.74 -5.39 13.37
CA LEU A 638 12.01 -5.38 14.08
C LEU A 638 12.53 -6.81 14.12
N ALA A 639 13.63 -7.07 13.42
CA ALA A 639 14.30 -8.37 13.42
C ALA A 639 15.59 -8.29 14.23
N CYS A 640 15.72 -9.16 15.23
CA CYS A 640 16.96 -9.30 15.99
C CYS A 640 18.01 -10.03 15.15
N GLU A 641 19.23 -9.48 15.07
CA GLU A 641 20.32 -10.06 14.28
C GLU A 641 21.10 -11.12 15.08
N ASP A 642 21.00 -11.07 16.41
CA ASP A 642 21.54 -12.05 17.35
C ASP A 642 20.46 -12.54 18.33
N THR A 643 20.69 -13.69 18.96
CA THR A 643 19.78 -14.29 19.95
C THR A 643 19.60 -13.43 21.19
N GLY A 644 20.50 -12.46 21.39
CA GLY A 644 20.43 -11.48 22.45
C GLY A 644 19.62 -10.22 22.09
N CYS A 645 19.26 -10.04 20.83
CA CYS A 645 18.74 -8.80 20.26
C CYS A 645 19.57 -7.54 20.62
N ALA A 646 20.89 -7.69 20.77
CA ALA A 646 21.78 -6.55 21.00
C ALA A 646 21.92 -5.71 19.72
N ARG A 647 21.94 -6.39 18.57
CA ARG A 647 21.78 -5.80 17.24
C ARG A 647 20.42 -6.18 16.68
N ARG A 648 19.78 -5.21 16.06
CA ARG A 648 18.46 -5.34 15.47
C ARG A 648 18.31 -4.42 14.28
N ARG A 649 17.45 -4.83 13.36
CA ARG A 649 17.13 -4.08 12.15
C ARG A 649 15.64 -3.76 12.12
N LEU A 650 15.32 -2.53 11.75
CA LEU A 650 13.96 -2.08 11.46
C LEU A 650 13.71 -2.17 9.95
N THR A 651 12.52 -2.62 9.58
CA THR A 651 12.02 -2.66 8.20
C THR A 651 10.62 -2.08 8.18
N HIS A 652 10.47 -0.87 7.64
CA HIS A 652 9.18 -0.22 7.49
C HIS A 652 8.46 -0.76 6.25
N LEU A 653 7.14 -0.94 6.33
CA LEU A 653 6.36 -1.61 5.29
C LEU A 653 5.27 -0.74 4.69
N ILE A 654 4.34 -0.27 5.52
CA ILE A 654 3.16 0.47 5.04
C ILE A 654 2.71 1.50 6.09
N PRO A 655 2.26 2.71 5.68
CA PRO A 655 1.56 3.61 6.57
C PRO A 655 0.27 2.99 7.07
N ALA A 656 0.01 3.04 8.38
CA ALA A 656 -1.26 2.56 8.93
C ALA A 656 -2.26 3.68 9.18
N ASN A 657 -1.81 4.92 9.37
CA ASN A 657 -2.62 6.11 9.68
C ASN A 657 -3.65 5.90 10.83
N ALA A 658 -3.48 4.85 11.61
CA ALA A 658 -4.29 4.46 12.75
C ALA A 658 -3.48 3.50 13.62
N PHE A 659 -3.77 3.50 14.91
CA PHE A 659 -3.14 2.63 15.89
C PHE A 659 -4.15 1.55 16.30
N GLY A 660 -3.81 0.28 16.18
CA GLY A 660 -4.74 -0.84 16.39
C GLY A 660 -4.06 -2.13 16.87
N PRO A 661 -4.81 -3.25 16.94
CA PRO A 661 -4.25 -4.57 17.20
C PRO A 661 -3.38 -5.03 16.04
N LEU A 662 -2.32 -5.75 16.38
CA LEU A 662 -1.38 -6.31 15.42
C LEU A 662 -0.83 -7.63 15.96
N ASP A 663 -0.73 -8.62 15.08
CA ASP A 663 -0.10 -9.90 15.39
C ASP A 663 0.68 -10.42 14.18
N LEU A 664 1.59 -11.35 14.40
CA LEU A 664 2.40 -11.91 13.33
C LEU A 664 2.61 -13.42 13.46
N VAL A 665 2.92 -14.05 12.35
CA VAL A 665 3.34 -15.45 12.32
C VAL A 665 4.30 -15.70 11.16
N VAL A 666 5.28 -16.58 11.36
CA VAL A 666 6.14 -17.08 10.29
C VAL A 666 5.58 -18.41 9.80
N GLY A 667 5.21 -18.48 8.52
CA GLY A 667 4.71 -19.70 7.91
C GLY A 667 5.80 -20.75 7.65
N PRO A 668 5.42 -22.01 7.40
CA PRO A 668 6.36 -23.08 7.02
C PRO A 668 7.08 -22.77 5.70
N ASP A 669 6.50 -21.90 4.87
CA ASP A 669 7.09 -21.34 3.65
C ASP A 669 8.15 -20.25 3.91
N ARG A 670 8.52 -20.02 5.18
CA ARG A 670 9.47 -18.99 5.62
C ARG A 670 9.04 -17.58 5.22
N ARG A 671 7.74 -17.33 5.14
CA ARG A 671 7.18 -15.99 4.91
C ARG A 671 6.55 -15.45 6.17
N LEU A 672 6.93 -14.21 6.51
CA LEU A 672 6.30 -13.48 7.59
C LEU A 672 4.92 -12.98 7.15
N ARG A 673 3.92 -13.18 7.99
CA ARG A 673 2.56 -12.67 7.80
C ARG A 673 2.19 -11.85 9.01
N ILE A 674 1.62 -10.69 8.77
CA ILE A 674 1.24 -9.72 9.78
C ILE A 674 -0.23 -9.42 9.59
N VAL A 675 -1.04 -9.66 10.62
CA VAL A 675 -2.38 -9.05 10.69
C VAL A 675 -2.22 -7.70 11.36
N TRP A 676 -2.77 -6.66 10.75
CA TRP A 676 -2.70 -5.29 11.29
C TRP A 676 -4.02 -4.57 11.07
N TYR A 677 -4.24 -3.51 11.84
CA TYR A 677 -5.42 -2.66 11.74
C TYR A 677 -5.04 -1.23 11.37
N GLY A 678 -5.70 -0.67 10.35
CA GLY A 678 -5.52 0.72 9.95
C GLY A 678 -5.98 0.97 8.51
N THR A 679 -5.48 2.04 7.91
CA THR A 679 -5.76 2.42 6.52
C THR A 679 -4.48 2.86 5.82
N PRO A 680 -4.12 2.27 4.66
CA PRO A 680 -2.98 2.72 3.88
C PRO A 680 -3.21 4.13 3.29
N ASP A 681 -4.47 4.47 3.03
CA ASP A 681 -4.86 5.74 2.42
C ASP A 681 -5.25 6.78 3.48
N ARG A 682 -4.78 8.02 3.30
CA ARG A 682 -5.20 9.15 4.14
C ARG A 682 -6.68 9.47 3.88
N GLY A 683 -7.52 9.23 4.87
CA GLY A 683 -8.98 9.46 4.80
C GLY A 683 -9.81 8.20 4.54
N GLY A 684 -9.18 7.03 4.37
CA GLY A 684 -9.88 5.75 4.33
C GLY A 684 -10.45 5.37 5.69
N THR A 685 -11.44 4.49 5.70
CA THR A 685 -11.93 3.87 6.94
C THR A 685 -10.94 2.79 7.37
N PRO A 686 -10.41 2.85 8.60
CA PRO A 686 -9.56 1.78 9.12
C PRO A 686 -10.27 0.42 9.04
N SER A 687 -9.52 -0.62 8.70
CA SER A 687 -10.00 -2.00 8.66
C SER A 687 -8.86 -2.97 9.00
N TYR A 688 -9.15 -4.26 9.03
CA TYR A 688 -8.14 -5.29 9.23
C TYR A 688 -7.50 -5.69 7.91
N HIS A 689 -6.19 -5.87 7.92
CA HIS A 689 -5.39 -6.24 6.77
C HIS A 689 -4.49 -7.44 7.09
N VAL A 690 -4.17 -8.23 6.06
CA VAL A 690 -3.11 -9.25 6.10
C VAL A 690 -2.00 -8.83 5.16
N LEU A 691 -0.86 -8.50 5.74
CA LEU A 691 0.38 -8.21 5.03
C LEU A 691 1.23 -9.48 5.00
N THR A 692 1.55 -9.96 3.81
CA THR A 692 2.39 -11.13 3.56
C THR A 692 3.69 -10.72 2.91
N CYS A 693 4.78 -10.94 3.63
CA CYS A 693 6.13 -10.61 3.17
C CYS A 693 6.69 -11.64 2.19
N ALA A 694 7.62 -11.19 1.33
CA ALA A 694 8.32 -12.06 0.39
C ALA A 694 9.19 -13.13 1.09
N ASP A 695 9.76 -12.79 2.25
CA ASP A 695 10.52 -13.70 3.12
C ASP A 695 10.20 -13.47 4.63
N THR A 696 10.99 -14.09 5.51
CA THR A 696 10.84 -14.03 6.97
C THR A 696 11.13 -12.65 7.57
N TYR A 697 11.89 -11.82 6.87
CA TYR A 697 12.34 -10.50 7.33
C TYR A 697 11.78 -9.37 6.46
N CYS A 698 10.81 -9.67 5.60
CA CYS A 698 10.28 -8.78 4.58
C CYS A 698 11.34 -8.18 3.66
N ARG A 699 12.35 -8.98 3.29
CA ARG A 699 13.32 -8.68 2.24
C ARG A 699 13.01 -9.52 1.00
N LYS A 700 13.61 -9.12 -0.11
CA LYS A 700 13.75 -10.02 -1.26
C LYS A 700 15.15 -10.62 -1.24
N SER A 701 15.21 -11.95 -1.26
CA SER A 701 16.45 -12.75 -1.34
C SER A 701 17.16 -12.58 -2.67
#